data_AF-A0A162CJ58-F1
#
_entry.id   AF-A0A162CJ58-F1
#
_cell.length_a   1.000
_cell.length_b   1.000
_cell.length_c   1.000
_cell.angle_alpha   90.00
_cell.angle_beta   90.00
_cell.angle_gamma   90.00
#
_symmetry.space_group_name_H-M   'P 1'
#
loop_
_entity.id
_entity.type
_entity.pdbx_description
1 polymer ?
#
loop_
_entity_poly.entity_id
_entity_poly.type
_entity_poly.pdbx_seq_one_letter_code
_entity_poly.pdbx_strand_id
1 'polypeptide(L)'
;MGLAGFARPLQWFKSQWLWLLLSIAAFWLLMRVQVEWLWFGQFDWQGILLRRWLWQLGGLLLALLVVATCQLWQRNWIKLEGASNFAEPALPLHGWRYGLGLLGCFVVVVGDLVLLTRLAWLACFNPFALGHWWSEPFEDIWAVVIPLSCVFISICVMLGNARGGRIAHLMGCFCFSISIARGWGLWSLALAIPPTGIKEPLLGADVSFGLGQFPALAFALVVLLAQLVLTTSTTIWMKLAQPESLSDWVFKGLSPRQCDVMRPLIGIILLTLSALLWLSRHELLWTQNGTVAGAGWLDDHLILPLRSLASLAILVLAFLVIPFPWIQQRRLWRLIASIIGVGTILLEVLLAPFVQWMIVKPRELKLETPYIIRAIKATRKAFQLDSITTTLINPQPQLTQLDLEQGASTLRNIRLWDSQPLLATNRQLQQLRVYYRFSNAAVDRYRFVPDKANRQQVMITARELDQAALPKRSRTWLNRHFVFTHGYGFTLSPVNTRAPDGLPEYFISDLGTSTRLEGSSELGITREDVKEAVPIGRAALYFGMLPSPYALAPSKLKELDYPVGDKNIYNHYLGSGGVPVGHPWQQLAAAMYLFEPRLLNTGSLTVNSKLLIRREVRQRVSAIAPFLEVIGDPYLVSTSVNSRDHDYEAKQNQYWIVEAYTSSRTYPYAANLPDGRPLRYLRNSVKAIVDAYSGRVHLYVSEPRDPIILGWQRLFPDLFKPLEEMPSSLREHLKVPTDLFNVQVQQLLRYHVTDPRIFYSGDDVWQVPKELYGKRQVPVDPYHITAQLGSQESSEFLLLQPLTPLARPNLSAWLAARSDGDHYGKLVLLRFPSQTPIFGPEQIQALINQDPQISQQFGLWDRAGSEVVQGNLLVVPLGKALLYVEPVYLRARQGGLPTLTRVVVSDGKRIAMAEDLGEGLRALVDGSSKKAVYLNRNDLPPIKAADQSD
;
A
#
# COMPACT_ATOMS: atom_id res chain seq x y z
N MET A 1 -49.03 -44.62 -29.12
CA MET A 1 -47.70 -44.77 -28.50
C MET A 1 -47.11 -43.38 -28.30
N GLY A 2 -47.26 -42.81 -27.10
CA GLY A 2 -47.01 -41.38 -26.83
C GLY A 2 -45.65 -41.11 -26.19
N LEU A 3 -45.09 -39.95 -26.52
CA LEU A 3 -43.80 -39.34 -26.13
C LEU A 3 -43.59 -39.10 -24.61
N ALA A 4 -44.12 -39.94 -23.72
CA ALA A 4 -43.94 -39.85 -22.27
C ALA A 4 -42.68 -40.61 -21.77
N GLY A 5 -42.08 -41.46 -22.60
CA GLY A 5 -40.91 -42.30 -22.24
C GLY A 5 -39.54 -41.59 -22.27
N PHE A 6 -39.42 -40.43 -22.94
CA PHE A 6 -38.12 -39.75 -23.14
C PHE A 6 -37.75 -38.71 -22.07
N ALA A 7 -38.66 -38.36 -21.15
CA ALA A 7 -38.40 -37.32 -20.13
C ALA A 7 -37.61 -37.83 -18.91
N ARG A 8 -37.75 -39.12 -18.55
CA ARG A 8 -37.02 -39.75 -17.43
C ARG A 8 -35.51 -39.87 -17.66
N PRO A 9 -34.99 -40.31 -18.83
CA PRO A 9 -33.55 -40.36 -19.05
C PRO A 9 -32.94 -38.96 -19.02
N LEU A 10 -33.61 -37.93 -19.53
CA LEU A 10 -33.07 -36.57 -19.58
C LEU A 10 -32.88 -35.93 -18.19
N GLN A 11 -33.75 -36.22 -17.21
CA GLN A 11 -33.61 -35.75 -15.83
C GLN A 11 -32.49 -36.50 -15.08
N TRP A 12 -32.36 -37.80 -15.34
CA TRP A 12 -31.25 -38.61 -14.80
C TRP A 12 -29.89 -38.14 -15.35
N PHE A 13 -29.80 -37.89 -16.66
CA PHE A 13 -28.61 -37.31 -17.29
C PHE A 13 -28.27 -35.92 -16.73
N LYS A 14 -29.25 -35.01 -16.58
CA LYS A 14 -29.00 -33.66 -16.01
C LYS A 14 -28.48 -33.70 -14.57
N SER A 15 -28.96 -34.64 -13.75
CA SER A 15 -28.47 -34.80 -12.38
C SER A 15 -27.03 -35.32 -12.33
N GLN A 16 -26.67 -36.27 -13.21
CA GLN A 16 -25.32 -36.82 -13.31
C GLN A 16 -24.29 -35.75 -13.70
N TRP A 17 -24.63 -34.88 -14.67
CA TRP A 17 -23.77 -33.77 -15.08
C TRP A 17 -23.52 -32.74 -13.98
N LEU A 18 -24.54 -32.44 -13.16
CA LEU A 18 -24.38 -31.54 -12.01
C LEU A 18 -23.41 -32.12 -10.97
N TRP A 19 -23.56 -33.40 -10.63
CA TRP A 19 -22.65 -34.08 -9.70
C TRP A 19 -21.24 -34.15 -10.25
N LEU A 20 -21.09 -34.39 -11.56
CA LEU A 20 -19.78 -34.35 -12.22
C LEU A 20 -19.13 -32.97 -12.10
N LEU A 21 -19.84 -31.89 -12.43
CA LEU A 21 -19.31 -30.52 -12.32
C LEU A 21 -18.95 -30.15 -10.88
N LEU A 22 -19.80 -30.50 -9.91
CA LEU A 22 -19.52 -30.29 -8.49
C LEU A 22 -18.30 -31.09 -8.04
N SER A 23 -18.14 -32.33 -8.50
CA SER A 23 -16.97 -33.15 -8.19
C SER A 23 -15.68 -32.57 -8.78
N ILE A 24 -15.72 -32.05 -10.01
CA ILE A 24 -14.57 -31.37 -10.65
C ILE A 24 -14.22 -30.10 -9.88
N ALA A 25 -15.21 -29.28 -9.51
CA ALA A 25 -14.99 -28.06 -8.74
C ALA A 25 -14.43 -28.36 -7.34
N ALA A 26 -14.97 -29.36 -6.64
CA ALA A 26 -14.48 -29.81 -5.34
C ALA A 26 -13.05 -30.37 -5.44
N PHE A 27 -12.77 -31.14 -6.48
CA PHE A 27 -11.44 -31.67 -6.75
C PHE A 27 -10.44 -30.54 -7.00
N TRP A 28 -10.77 -29.58 -7.86
CA TRP A 28 -9.94 -28.41 -8.12
C TRP A 28 -9.69 -27.58 -6.85
N LEU A 29 -10.73 -27.38 -6.02
CA LEU A 29 -10.60 -26.68 -4.75
C LEU A 29 -9.65 -27.43 -3.80
N LEU A 30 -9.78 -28.74 -3.69
CA LEU A 30 -8.93 -29.58 -2.83
C LEU A 30 -7.45 -29.49 -3.23
N MET A 31 -7.18 -29.47 -4.54
CA MET A 31 -5.83 -29.28 -5.09
C MET A 31 -5.25 -27.92 -4.74
N ARG A 32 -6.06 -26.87 -4.86
CA ARG A 32 -5.66 -25.52 -4.48
C ARG A 32 -5.39 -25.39 -2.98
N VAL A 33 -6.29 -25.93 -2.15
CA VAL A 33 -6.16 -26.00 -0.69
C VAL A 33 -4.87 -26.72 -0.28
N GLN A 34 -4.56 -27.84 -0.94
CA GLN A 34 -3.33 -28.59 -0.67
C GLN A 34 -2.06 -27.79 -0.96
N VAL A 35 -1.99 -27.09 -2.11
CA VAL A 35 -0.82 -26.26 -2.45
C VAL A 35 -0.64 -25.13 -1.44
N GLU A 36 -1.71 -24.45 -1.06
CA GLU A 36 -1.67 -23.40 -0.03
C GLU A 36 -1.26 -23.95 1.33
N TRP A 37 -1.81 -25.10 1.73
CA TRP A 37 -1.46 -25.77 2.99
C TRP A 37 0.03 -26.11 3.07
N LEU A 38 0.58 -26.66 2.00
CA LEU A 38 2.00 -26.98 1.90
C LEU A 38 2.86 -25.71 1.82
N TRP A 39 2.39 -24.65 1.16
CA TRP A 39 3.09 -23.37 1.11
C TRP A 39 3.16 -22.71 2.49
N PHE A 40 2.08 -22.70 3.28
CA PHE A 40 2.13 -22.23 4.67
C PHE A 40 2.98 -23.15 5.57
N GLY A 41 3.06 -24.45 5.23
CA GLY A 41 3.92 -25.40 5.91
C GLY A 41 5.41 -25.09 5.83
N GLN A 42 5.88 -24.34 4.82
CA GLN A 42 7.30 -23.96 4.72
C GLN A 42 7.75 -22.97 5.83
N PHE A 43 6.79 -22.35 6.52
CA PHE A 43 6.99 -21.40 7.61
C PHE A 43 6.47 -21.92 8.96
N ASP A 44 6.02 -23.18 9.02
CA ASP A 44 5.32 -23.75 10.19
C ASP A 44 4.02 -23.00 10.57
N TRP A 45 3.36 -22.35 9.58
CA TRP A 45 2.18 -21.50 9.77
C TRP A 45 0.87 -22.12 9.30
N GLN A 46 0.77 -23.45 9.25
CA GLN A 46 -0.46 -24.17 8.89
C GLN A 46 -1.63 -23.83 9.81
N GLY A 47 -1.37 -23.63 11.11
CA GLY A 47 -2.39 -23.20 12.08
C GLY A 47 -2.99 -21.83 11.77
N ILE A 48 -2.19 -20.89 11.26
CA ILE A 48 -2.65 -19.55 10.86
C ILE A 48 -3.59 -19.66 9.65
N LEU A 49 -3.23 -20.48 8.65
CA LEU A 49 -4.08 -20.72 7.49
C LEU A 49 -5.40 -21.41 7.89
N LEU A 50 -5.35 -22.39 8.78
CA LEU A 50 -6.53 -23.06 9.31
C LEU A 50 -7.48 -22.08 10.00
N ARG A 51 -6.96 -21.20 10.87
CA ARG A 51 -7.76 -20.15 11.54
C ARG A 51 -8.46 -19.24 10.52
N ARG A 52 -7.78 -18.88 9.42
CA ARG A 52 -8.40 -18.07 8.34
C ARG A 52 -9.54 -18.80 7.66
N TRP A 53 -9.35 -20.08 7.32
CA TRP A 53 -10.41 -20.89 6.74
C TRP A 53 -11.58 -21.07 7.69
N LEU A 54 -11.33 -21.24 8.99
CA LEU A 54 -12.39 -21.32 10.00
C LEU A 54 -13.22 -20.03 10.06
N TRP A 55 -12.58 -18.84 9.99
CA TRP A 55 -13.32 -17.59 9.90
C TRP A 55 -14.15 -17.46 8.62
N GLN A 56 -13.60 -17.86 7.47
CA GLN A 56 -14.33 -17.85 6.19
C GLN A 56 -15.50 -18.83 6.21
N LEU A 57 -15.30 -20.02 6.77
CA LEU A 57 -16.32 -21.05 6.92
C LEU A 57 -17.40 -20.61 7.90
N GLY A 58 -17.03 -19.98 9.02
CA GLY A 58 -17.99 -19.40 9.97
C GLY A 58 -18.86 -18.32 9.32
N GLY A 59 -18.24 -17.41 8.55
CA GLY A 59 -18.97 -16.43 7.74
C GLY A 59 -19.89 -17.08 6.71
N LEU A 60 -19.43 -18.13 6.01
CA LEU A 60 -20.23 -18.88 5.05
C LEU A 60 -21.44 -19.56 5.72
N LEU A 61 -21.25 -20.23 6.86
CA LEU A 61 -22.34 -20.87 7.60
C LEU A 61 -23.39 -19.86 8.07
N LEU A 62 -22.95 -18.70 8.58
CA LEU A 62 -23.85 -17.62 8.95
C LEU A 62 -24.65 -17.12 7.75
N ALA A 63 -23.99 -16.93 6.61
CA ALA A 63 -24.65 -16.50 5.38
C ALA A 63 -25.65 -17.54 4.85
N LEU A 64 -25.29 -18.83 4.87
CA LEU A 64 -26.17 -19.92 4.47
C LEU A 64 -27.38 -20.04 5.39
N LEU A 65 -27.25 -19.76 6.69
CA LEU A 65 -28.37 -19.69 7.62
C LEU A 65 -29.35 -18.59 7.22
N VAL A 66 -28.85 -17.38 6.93
CA VAL A 66 -29.69 -16.26 6.44
C VAL A 66 -30.36 -16.65 5.12
N VAL A 67 -29.61 -17.17 4.16
CA VAL A 67 -30.16 -17.63 2.86
C VAL A 67 -31.24 -18.71 3.05
N ALA A 68 -31.01 -19.70 3.93
CA ALA A 68 -31.97 -20.76 4.20
C ALA A 68 -33.26 -20.20 4.81
N THR A 69 -33.16 -19.28 5.78
CA THR A 69 -34.34 -18.63 6.38
C THR A 69 -35.13 -17.83 5.34
N CYS A 70 -34.45 -17.07 4.49
CA CYS A 70 -35.06 -16.32 3.39
C CYS A 70 -35.76 -17.24 2.37
N GLN A 71 -35.13 -18.36 2.00
CA GLN A 71 -35.72 -19.33 1.08
C GLN A 71 -36.92 -20.06 1.69
N LEU A 72 -36.85 -20.44 2.97
CA LEU A 72 -37.98 -21.04 3.68
C LEU A 72 -39.16 -20.07 3.77
N TRP A 73 -38.89 -18.80 4.11
CA TRP A 73 -39.89 -17.74 4.12
C TRP A 73 -40.54 -17.57 2.74
N GLN A 74 -39.74 -17.41 1.67
CA GLN A 74 -40.23 -17.28 0.30
C GLN A 74 -41.09 -18.47 -0.13
N ARG A 75 -40.65 -19.71 0.15
CA ARG A 75 -41.40 -20.93 -0.17
C ARG A 75 -42.73 -21.00 0.58
N ASN A 76 -42.75 -20.64 1.86
CA ASN A 76 -43.98 -20.64 2.65
C ASN A 76 -44.93 -19.54 2.19
N TRP A 77 -44.43 -18.35 1.89
CA TRP A 77 -45.24 -17.22 1.42
C TRP A 77 -45.94 -17.51 0.08
N ILE A 78 -45.23 -18.14 -0.87
CA ILE A 78 -45.80 -18.54 -2.16
C ILE A 78 -46.94 -19.58 -1.98
N LYS A 79 -46.84 -20.47 -1.00
CA LYS A 79 -47.86 -21.52 -0.73
C LYS A 79 -49.17 -21.00 -0.14
N LEU A 80 -49.20 -19.78 0.42
CA LEU A 80 -50.39 -19.21 1.09
C LEU A 80 -51.56 -18.88 0.15
N GLU A 81 -51.35 -18.97 -1.16
CA GLU A 81 -52.30 -18.64 -2.23
C GLU A 81 -53.57 -19.50 -2.23
N GLY A 82 -53.51 -20.75 -1.78
CA GLY A 82 -54.64 -21.69 -1.87
C GLY A 82 -55.64 -21.70 -0.71
N ALA A 83 -55.46 -20.85 0.32
CA ALA A 83 -56.11 -21.07 1.62
C ALA A 83 -57.20 -20.06 2.00
N SER A 84 -57.56 -19.09 1.13
CA SER A 84 -58.58 -18.08 1.44
C SER A 84 -59.42 -17.71 0.21
N ASN A 85 -60.48 -18.48 -0.06
CA ASN A 85 -61.44 -18.20 -1.14
C ASN A 85 -62.47 -17.10 -0.80
N PHE A 86 -62.40 -16.47 0.38
CA PHE A 86 -63.50 -15.67 0.93
C PHE A 86 -63.16 -14.20 1.27
N ALA A 87 -61.97 -13.71 0.92
CA ALA A 87 -61.59 -12.32 1.21
C ALA A 87 -61.08 -11.61 -0.05
N GLU A 88 -61.51 -10.36 -0.25
CA GLU A 88 -61.07 -9.56 -1.40
C GLU A 88 -59.54 -9.39 -1.39
N PRO A 89 -58.87 -9.57 -2.54
CA PRO A 89 -57.43 -9.42 -2.63
C PRO A 89 -57.02 -7.95 -2.47
N ALA A 90 -55.96 -7.72 -1.71
CA ALA A 90 -55.41 -6.39 -1.51
C ALA A 90 -54.52 -5.97 -2.69
N LEU A 91 -54.59 -4.70 -3.10
CA LEU A 91 -53.74 -4.07 -4.12
C LEU A 91 -53.87 -4.66 -5.55
N PRO A 92 -55.07 -4.72 -6.15
CA PRO A 92 -55.19 -5.10 -7.55
C PRO A 92 -54.58 -4.03 -8.47
N LEU A 93 -53.81 -4.44 -9.49
CA LEU A 93 -53.19 -3.54 -10.46
C LEU A 93 -53.68 -3.87 -11.87
N HIS A 94 -54.02 -2.85 -12.65
CA HIS A 94 -54.54 -3.00 -14.01
C HIS A 94 -53.83 -2.04 -14.97
N GLY A 95 -53.57 -2.49 -16.20
CA GLY A 95 -53.06 -1.67 -17.30
C GLY A 95 -51.70 -1.03 -16.99
N TRP A 96 -51.59 0.28 -17.17
CA TRP A 96 -50.33 1.01 -16.98
C TRP A 96 -49.78 0.94 -15.54
N ARG A 97 -50.64 0.81 -14.53
CA ARG A 97 -50.22 0.70 -13.11
C ARG A 97 -49.54 -0.65 -12.85
N TYR A 98 -49.99 -1.71 -13.52
CA TYR A 98 -49.33 -3.01 -13.50
C TYR A 98 -47.97 -2.93 -14.19
N GLY A 99 -47.90 -2.30 -15.39
CA GLY A 99 -46.64 -2.09 -16.10
C GLY A 99 -45.60 -1.33 -15.28
N LEU A 100 -45.99 -0.26 -14.59
CA LEU A 100 -45.09 0.47 -13.68
C LEU A 100 -44.67 -0.35 -12.46
N GLY A 101 -45.56 -1.12 -11.86
CA GLY A 101 -45.23 -2.01 -10.74
C GLY A 101 -44.22 -3.10 -11.14
N LEU A 102 -44.42 -3.68 -12.33
CA LEU A 102 -43.50 -4.65 -12.92
C LEU A 102 -42.14 -4.01 -13.22
N LEU A 103 -42.12 -2.83 -13.85
CA LEU A 103 -40.89 -2.08 -14.13
C LEU A 103 -40.14 -1.69 -12.84
N GLY A 104 -40.84 -1.18 -11.83
CA GLY A 104 -40.23 -0.80 -10.56
C GLY A 104 -39.60 -2.00 -9.84
N CYS A 105 -40.32 -3.12 -9.80
CA CYS A 105 -39.79 -4.37 -9.23
C CYS A 105 -38.57 -4.88 -10.01
N PHE A 106 -38.62 -4.81 -11.35
CA PHE A 106 -37.50 -5.15 -12.21
C PHE A 106 -36.25 -4.32 -11.92
N VAL A 107 -36.40 -2.99 -11.82
CA VAL A 107 -35.29 -2.07 -11.53
C VAL A 107 -34.66 -2.38 -10.17
N VAL A 108 -35.47 -2.68 -9.15
CA VAL A 108 -34.97 -3.07 -7.83
C VAL A 108 -34.18 -4.38 -7.88
N VAL A 109 -34.72 -5.42 -8.55
CA VAL A 109 -34.03 -6.72 -8.68
C VAL A 109 -32.71 -6.56 -9.42
N VAL A 110 -32.69 -5.84 -10.54
CA VAL A 110 -31.47 -5.63 -11.34
C VAL A 110 -30.44 -4.81 -10.56
N GLY A 111 -30.85 -3.68 -9.95
CA GLY A 111 -29.96 -2.83 -9.18
C GLY A 111 -29.32 -3.55 -7.98
N ASP A 112 -30.11 -4.34 -7.26
CA ASP A 112 -29.62 -5.11 -6.12
C ASP A 112 -28.68 -6.26 -6.55
N LEU A 113 -28.97 -6.94 -7.65
CA LEU A 113 -28.08 -7.97 -8.20
C LEU A 113 -26.76 -7.39 -8.70
N VAL A 114 -26.77 -6.20 -9.32
CA VAL A 114 -25.53 -5.49 -9.71
C VAL A 114 -24.70 -5.16 -8.47
N LEU A 115 -25.34 -4.67 -7.40
CA LEU A 115 -24.66 -4.39 -6.14
C LEU A 115 -24.04 -5.67 -5.54
N LEU A 116 -24.82 -6.73 -5.35
CA LEU A 116 -24.33 -7.99 -4.76
C LEU A 116 -23.24 -8.63 -5.61
N THR A 117 -23.35 -8.58 -6.94
CA THR A 117 -22.31 -9.09 -7.86
C THR A 117 -21.03 -8.28 -7.74
N ARG A 118 -21.12 -6.95 -7.63
CA ARG A 118 -19.96 -6.08 -7.36
C ARG A 118 -19.29 -6.42 -6.04
N LEU A 119 -20.07 -6.58 -4.97
CA LEU A 119 -19.54 -6.94 -3.66
C LEU A 119 -18.92 -8.34 -3.65
N ALA A 120 -19.49 -9.30 -4.37
CA ALA A 120 -18.92 -10.65 -4.50
C ALA A 120 -17.62 -10.65 -5.31
N TRP A 121 -17.53 -9.83 -6.35
CA TRP A 121 -16.30 -9.64 -7.11
C TRP A 121 -15.21 -8.99 -6.26
N LEU A 122 -15.52 -7.88 -5.57
CA LEU A 122 -14.59 -7.25 -4.62
C LEU A 122 -14.13 -8.25 -3.55
N ALA A 123 -15.05 -9.04 -3.01
CA ALA A 123 -14.76 -10.11 -2.05
C ALA A 123 -13.79 -11.18 -2.58
N CYS A 124 -13.88 -11.53 -3.87
CA CYS A 124 -12.99 -12.51 -4.49
C CYS A 124 -11.58 -11.95 -4.67
N PHE A 125 -11.46 -10.76 -5.23
CA PHE A 125 -10.17 -10.19 -5.65
C PHE A 125 -9.50 -9.34 -4.57
N ASN A 126 -10.24 -8.46 -3.90
CA ASN A 126 -9.76 -7.51 -2.90
C ASN A 126 -10.63 -7.52 -1.62
N PRO A 127 -10.63 -8.62 -0.83
CA PRO A 127 -11.55 -8.78 0.30
C PRO A 127 -11.42 -7.71 1.40
N PHE A 128 -10.24 -7.11 1.58
CA PHE A 128 -10.02 -6.06 2.58
C PHE A 128 -10.56 -4.69 2.15
N ALA A 129 -10.87 -4.51 0.86
CA ALA A 129 -11.54 -3.31 0.37
C ALA A 129 -13.04 -3.28 0.67
N LEU A 130 -13.64 -4.42 1.07
CA LEU A 130 -15.08 -4.53 1.38
C LEU A 130 -15.54 -3.55 2.47
N GLY A 131 -14.67 -3.20 3.42
CA GLY A 131 -15.00 -2.26 4.49
C GLY A 131 -15.24 -0.82 3.99
N HIS A 132 -14.80 -0.50 2.77
CA HIS A 132 -14.89 0.83 2.17
C HIS A 132 -15.37 0.76 0.71
N TRP A 133 -16.18 -0.26 0.38
CA TRP A 133 -16.58 -0.61 -0.98
C TRP A 133 -17.21 0.55 -1.78
N TRP A 134 -17.84 1.51 -1.09
CA TRP A 134 -18.45 2.69 -1.71
C TRP A 134 -17.43 3.68 -2.29
N SER A 135 -16.20 3.68 -1.75
CA SER A 135 -15.12 4.58 -2.17
C SER A 135 -14.21 3.99 -3.25
N GLU A 136 -14.33 2.68 -3.52
CA GLU A 136 -13.56 2.04 -4.57
C GLU A 136 -14.13 2.39 -5.95
N PRO A 137 -13.33 2.94 -6.88
CA PRO A 137 -13.79 3.23 -8.22
C PRO A 137 -14.17 1.95 -8.96
N PHE A 138 -15.05 2.07 -9.96
CA PHE A 138 -15.29 0.97 -10.89
C PHE A 138 -14.06 0.84 -11.80
N GLU A 139 -13.37 -0.29 -11.74
CA GLU A 139 -12.32 -0.61 -12.71
C GLU A 139 -12.88 -0.64 -14.14
N ASP A 140 -12.05 -0.39 -15.15
CA ASP A 140 -12.47 -0.31 -16.57
C ASP A 140 -13.28 -1.53 -17.05
N ILE A 141 -12.99 -2.72 -16.50
CA ILE A 141 -13.72 -3.96 -16.79
C ILE A 141 -15.21 -3.83 -16.46
N TRP A 142 -15.58 -3.06 -15.44
CA TRP A 142 -16.96 -2.85 -15.04
C TRP A 142 -17.77 -2.00 -16.02
N ALA A 143 -17.14 -1.14 -16.83
CA ALA A 143 -17.84 -0.44 -17.90
C ALA A 143 -18.48 -1.41 -18.91
N VAL A 144 -17.93 -2.63 -19.02
CA VAL A 144 -18.43 -3.70 -19.89
C VAL A 144 -19.23 -4.75 -19.09
N VAL A 145 -18.78 -5.11 -17.88
CA VAL A 145 -19.45 -6.12 -17.05
C VAL A 145 -20.81 -5.63 -16.55
N ILE A 146 -20.98 -4.37 -16.16
CA ILE A 146 -22.29 -3.84 -15.71
C ILE A 146 -23.34 -3.97 -16.82
N PRO A 147 -23.16 -3.43 -18.05
CA PRO A 147 -24.19 -3.56 -19.08
C PRO A 147 -24.41 -5.02 -19.51
N LEU A 148 -23.37 -5.85 -19.61
CA LEU A 148 -23.53 -7.27 -19.94
C LEU A 148 -24.28 -8.05 -18.85
N SER A 149 -23.95 -7.81 -17.58
CA SER A 149 -24.65 -8.44 -16.46
C SER A 149 -26.09 -7.91 -16.38
N CYS A 150 -26.32 -6.61 -16.55
CA CYS A 150 -27.66 -6.04 -16.70
C CYS A 150 -28.44 -6.71 -17.83
N VAL A 151 -27.88 -6.86 -19.04
CA VAL A 151 -28.54 -7.51 -20.18
C VAL A 151 -28.80 -8.99 -19.90
N PHE A 152 -27.82 -9.72 -19.37
CA PHE A 152 -27.97 -11.14 -19.03
C PHE A 152 -29.02 -11.37 -17.94
N ILE A 153 -28.99 -10.56 -16.86
CA ILE A 153 -29.98 -10.57 -15.80
C ILE A 153 -31.34 -10.18 -16.35
N SER A 154 -31.41 -9.16 -17.21
CA SER A 154 -32.63 -8.72 -17.87
C SER A 154 -33.23 -9.86 -18.69
N ILE A 155 -32.43 -10.56 -19.50
CA ILE A 155 -32.88 -11.73 -20.27
C ILE A 155 -33.37 -12.84 -19.33
N CYS A 156 -32.61 -13.17 -18.28
CA CYS A 156 -32.99 -14.22 -17.32
C CYS A 156 -34.28 -13.90 -16.56
N VAL A 157 -34.50 -12.62 -16.23
CA VAL A 157 -35.68 -12.12 -15.52
C VAL A 157 -36.87 -11.97 -16.48
N MET A 158 -36.64 -11.52 -17.72
CA MET A 158 -37.64 -11.29 -18.78
C MET A 158 -38.06 -12.56 -19.52
N LEU A 159 -37.34 -13.69 -19.41
CA LEU A 159 -37.73 -14.99 -19.98
C LEU A 159 -39.01 -15.61 -19.36
N GLY A 160 -39.89 -14.77 -18.80
CA GLY A 160 -41.34 -14.95 -18.81
C GLY A 160 -41.90 -16.04 -17.90
N ASN A 161 -41.16 -16.47 -16.88
CA ASN A 161 -41.61 -17.50 -15.95
C ASN A 161 -41.14 -17.24 -14.52
N ALA A 162 -41.86 -17.77 -13.52
CA ALA A 162 -41.43 -17.83 -12.11
C ALA A 162 -40.03 -18.46 -11.92
N ARG A 163 -39.50 -19.15 -12.94
CA ARG A 163 -38.12 -19.67 -13.00
C ARG A 163 -37.06 -18.56 -13.06
N GLY A 164 -37.31 -17.48 -13.81
CA GLY A 164 -36.38 -16.35 -13.96
C GLY A 164 -36.10 -15.64 -12.64
N GLY A 165 -37.17 -15.34 -11.88
CA GLY A 165 -37.04 -14.79 -10.53
C GLY A 165 -36.30 -15.72 -9.55
N ARG A 166 -36.43 -17.04 -9.69
CA ARG A 166 -35.70 -18.01 -8.85
C ARG A 166 -34.21 -18.03 -9.17
N ILE A 167 -33.86 -17.97 -10.45
CA ILE A 167 -32.44 -17.91 -10.89
C ILE A 167 -31.80 -16.62 -10.37
N ALA A 168 -32.48 -15.48 -10.55
CA ALA A 168 -32.06 -14.20 -9.99
C ALA A 168 -31.84 -14.29 -8.47
N HIS A 169 -32.79 -14.85 -7.74
CA HIS A 169 -32.67 -14.99 -6.28
C HIS A 169 -31.50 -15.91 -5.87
N LEU A 170 -31.31 -17.05 -6.53
CA LEU A 170 -30.20 -17.97 -6.26
C LEU A 170 -28.84 -17.32 -6.54
N MET A 171 -28.74 -16.57 -7.63
CA MET A 171 -27.52 -15.83 -7.97
C MET A 171 -27.17 -14.79 -6.92
N GLY A 172 -28.14 -13.99 -6.48
CA GLY A 172 -27.90 -13.02 -5.40
C GLY A 172 -27.56 -13.67 -4.06
N CYS A 173 -28.20 -14.80 -3.71
CA CYS A 173 -27.85 -15.57 -2.51
C CYS A 173 -26.40 -16.11 -2.57
N PHE A 174 -25.96 -16.55 -3.75
CA PHE A 174 -24.59 -17.02 -3.97
C PHE A 174 -23.59 -15.87 -3.79
N CYS A 175 -23.87 -14.70 -4.41
CA CYS A 175 -23.05 -13.50 -4.25
C CYS A 175 -22.99 -13.03 -2.79
N PHE A 176 -24.12 -12.95 -2.10
CA PHE A 176 -24.21 -12.65 -0.66
C PHE A 176 -23.34 -13.59 0.19
N SER A 177 -23.42 -14.89 -0.07
CA SER A 177 -22.66 -15.91 0.67
C SER A 177 -21.15 -15.76 0.49
N ILE A 178 -20.70 -15.47 -0.74
CA ILE A 178 -19.30 -15.17 -1.03
C ILE A 178 -18.85 -13.91 -0.30
N SER A 179 -19.64 -12.83 -0.37
CA SER A 179 -19.31 -11.54 0.26
C SER A 179 -19.11 -11.66 1.77
N ILE A 180 -20.00 -12.36 2.49
CA ILE A 180 -19.86 -12.56 3.93
C ILE A 180 -18.69 -13.49 4.26
N ALA A 181 -18.52 -14.61 3.54
CA ALA A 181 -17.44 -15.56 3.78
C ALA A 181 -16.05 -14.93 3.56
N ARG A 182 -15.89 -14.18 2.48
CA ARG A 182 -14.62 -13.50 2.13
C ARG A 182 -14.38 -12.23 2.95
N GLY A 183 -15.41 -11.68 3.58
CA GLY A 183 -15.32 -10.56 4.53
C GLY A 183 -14.67 -10.89 5.88
N TRP A 184 -14.13 -12.11 6.05
CA TRP A 184 -13.50 -12.58 7.29
C TRP A 184 -12.53 -11.58 7.94
N GLY A 185 -11.77 -10.83 7.14
CA GLY A 185 -10.84 -9.82 7.62
C GLY A 185 -11.50 -8.68 8.39
N LEU A 186 -12.70 -8.26 7.97
CA LEU A 186 -13.48 -7.22 8.63
C LEU A 186 -14.04 -7.74 9.96
N TRP A 187 -14.69 -8.91 9.93
CA TRP A 187 -15.35 -9.49 11.10
C TRP A 187 -14.35 -9.85 12.20
N SER A 188 -13.25 -10.50 11.83
CA SER A 188 -12.22 -10.93 12.79
C SER A 188 -11.54 -9.72 13.44
N LEU A 189 -11.17 -8.69 12.67
CA LEU A 189 -10.57 -7.47 13.22
C LEU A 189 -11.55 -6.71 14.12
N ALA A 190 -12.81 -6.54 13.70
CA ALA A 190 -13.82 -5.84 14.49
C ALA A 190 -14.05 -6.49 15.87
N LEU A 191 -13.95 -7.82 15.96
CA LEU A 191 -14.08 -8.57 17.21
C LEU A 191 -12.80 -8.54 18.07
N ALA A 192 -11.62 -8.43 17.45
CA ALA A 192 -10.34 -8.54 18.16
C ALA A 192 -9.75 -7.18 18.58
N ILE A 193 -10.08 -6.10 17.88
CA ILE A 193 -9.48 -4.78 18.07
C ILE A 193 -9.68 -4.26 19.51
N PRO A 194 -8.61 -3.92 20.26
CA PRO A 194 -8.75 -3.35 21.59
C PRO A 194 -9.34 -1.93 21.55
N PRO A 195 -10.04 -1.50 22.61
CA PRO A 195 -10.35 -0.09 22.80
C PRO A 195 -9.06 0.71 23.00
N THR A 196 -8.96 1.87 22.35
CA THR A 196 -7.78 2.75 22.44
C THR A 196 -7.78 3.62 23.71
N GLY A 197 -8.94 3.80 24.33
CA GLY A 197 -9.16 4.75 25.44
C GLY A 197 -9.31 6.20 24.96
N ILE A 198 -9.19 6.46 23.66
CA ILE A 198 -9.33 7.79 23.06
C ILE A 198 -10.74 7.88 22.49
N LYS A 199 -11.56 8.74 23.08
CA LYS A 199 -12.93 9.00 22.61
C LYS A 199 -12.99 10.20 21.70
N GLU A 200 -13.78 10.11 20.63
CA GLU A 200 -14.10 11.27 19.82
C GLU A 200 -15.19 12.13 20.51
N PRO A 201 -15.16 13.47 20.33
CA PRO A 201 -15.93 14.40 21.16
C PRO A 201 -17.40 14.58 20.77
N LEU A 202 -17.86 14.07 19.62
CA LEU A 202 -19.22 14.28 19.10
C LEU A 202 -20.19 13.19 19.56
N LEU A 203 -19.85 11.91 19.34
CA LEU A 203 -20.70 10.76 19.68
C LEU A 203 -20.19 9.97 20.91
N GLY A 204 -18.99 10.29 21.40
CA GLY A 204 -18.35 9.62 22.54
C GLY A 204 -17.81 8.23 22.22
N ALA A 205 -17.71 7.87 20.94
CA ALA A 205 -17.20 6.56 20.51
C ALA A 205 -15.67 6.48 20.67
N ASP A 206 -15.14 5.29 20.98
CA ASP A 206 -13.70 5.07 20.96
C ASP A 206 -13.19 5.09 19.51
N VAL A 207 -11.96 5.57 19.28
CA VAL A 207 -11.34 5.57 17.96
C VAL A 207 -11.24 4.15 17.37
N SER A 208 -11.14 3.10 18.19
CA SER A 208 -11.17 1.70 17.75
C SER A 208 -12.46 1.35 16.99
N PHE A 209 -13.58 2.00 17.33
CA PHE A 209 -14.84 1.82 16.63
C PHE A 209 -14.71 2.26 15.18
N GLY A 210 -14.18 3.46 14.94
CA GLY A 210 -13.91 3.96 13.58
C GLY A 210 -12.90 3.10 12.84
N LEU A 211 -11.82 2.70 13.48
CA LEU A 211 -10.70 1.97 12.84
C LEU A 211 -11.07 0.56 12.35
N GLY A 212 -11.94 -0.17 13.06
CA GLY A 212 -12.23 -1.58 12.72
C GLY A 212 -13.70 -2.00 12.82
N GLN A 213 -14.45 -1.52 13.81
CA GLN A 213 -15.82 -2.01 14.06
C GLN A 213 -16.86 -1.40 13.12
N PHE A 214 -16.74 -0.11 12.81
CA PHE A 214 -17.64 0.62 11.93
C PHE A 214 -17.68 0.01 10.51
N PRO A 215 -16.54 -0.22 9.81
CA PRO A 215 -16.56 -0.81 8.47
C PRO A 215 -17.24 -2.18 8.43
N ALA A 216 -17.03 -3.00 9.45
CA ALA A 216 -17.68 -4.30 9.57
C ALA A 216 -19.20 -4.15 9.74
N LEU A 217 -19.66 -3.39 10.74
CA LEU A 217 -21.09 -3.20 11.00
C LEU A 217 -21.83 -2.57 9.82
N ALA A 218 -21.23 -1.57 9.18
CA ALA A 218 -21.79 -0.92 7.98
C ALA A 218 -21.95 -1.93 6.84
N PHE A 219 -20.89 -2.70 6.55
CA PHE A 219 -20.93 -3.71 5.52
C PHE A 219 -21.96 -4.82 5.81
N ALA A 220 -22.05 -5.29 7.06
CA ALA A 220 -23.03 -6.32 7.47
C ALA A 220 -24.45 -5.86 7.22
N LEU A 221 -24.78 -4.63 7.65
CA LEU A 221 -26.12 -4.09 7.53
C LEU A 221 -26.49 -3.80 6.07
N VAL A 222 -25.56 -3.31 5.25
CA VAL A 222 -25.78 -3.09 3.80
C VAL A 222 -26.06 -4.42 3.09
N VAL A 223 -25.22 -5.43 3.32
CA VAL A 223 -25.33 -6.73 2.64
C VAL A 223 -26.57 -7.50 3.13
N LEU A 224 -26.94 -7.36 4.41
CA LEU A 224 -28.19 -7.88 4.95
C LEU A 224 -29.41 -7.17 4.34
N LEU A 225 -29.39 -5.83 4.26
CA LEU A 225 -30.46 -5.05 3.63
C LEU A 225 -30.64 -5.47 2.17
N ALA A 226 -29.55 -5.57 1.40
CA ALA A 226 -29.57 -6.03 0.02
C ALA A 226 -30.20 -7.43 -0.09
N GLN A 227 -29.79 -8.39 0.74
CA GLN A 227 -30.37 -9.74 0.74
C GLN A 227 -31.88 -9.73 1.07
N LEU A 228 -32.33 -8.91 2.03
CA LEU A 228 -33.76 -8.80 2.37
C LEU A 228 -34.57 -8.12 1.24
N VAL A 229 -34.01 -7.08 0.61
CA VAL A 229 -34.60 -6.42 -0.56
C VAL A 229 -34.66 -7.36 -1.76
N LEU A 230 -33.63 -8.17 -1.99
CA LEU A 230 -33.62 -9.21 -3.02
C LEU A 230 -34.75 -10.22 -2.80
N THR A 231 -34.90 -10.70 -1.56
CA THR A 231 -35.90 -11.73 -1.25
C THR A 231 -37.31 -11.21 -1.46
N THR A 232 -37.61 -10.01 -0.97
CA THR A 232 -38.91 -9.34 -1.15
C THR A 232 -39.18 -9.05 -2.63
N SER A 233 -38.26 -8.38 -3.31
CA SER A 233 -38.44 -8.00 -4.73
C SER A 233 -38.59 -9.22 -5.63
N THR A 234 -37.78 -10.27 -5.47
CA THR A 234 -37.91 -11.50 -6.26
C THR A 234 -39.19 -12.28 -5.95
N THR A 235 -39.69 -12.26 -4.70
CA THR A 235 -41.01 -12.85 -4.40
C THR A 235 -42.16 -12.13 -5.07
N ILE A 236 -42.12 -10.79 -5.06
CA ILE A 236 -43.12 -9.96 -5.72
C ILE A 236 -43.03 -10.16 -7.24
N TRP A 237 -41.81 -10.20 -7.79
CA TRP A 237 -41.57 -10.49 -9.21
C TRP A 237 -42.18 -11.83 -9.63
N MET A 238 -41.96 -12.90 -8.86
CA MET A 238 -42.53 -14.22 -9.18
C MET A 238 -44.06 -14.23 -9.22
N LYS A 239 -44.72 -13.27 -8.58
CA LYS A 239 -46.17 -13.07 -8.62
C LYS A 239 -46.63 -12.15 -9.74
N LEU A 240 -45.95 -11.04 -9.95
CA LEU A 240 -46.26 -10.12 -11.04
C LEU A 240 -46.02 -10.77 -12.41
N ALA A 241 -44.92 -11.53 -12.55
CA ALA A 241 -44.52 -12.18 -13.80
C ALA A 241 -45.18 -13.56 -14.04
N GLN A 242 -46.39 -13.78 -13.51
CA GLN A 242 -47.16 -14.98 -13.84
C GLN A 242 -47.70 -14.88 -15.28
N PRO A 243 -47.79 -15.99 -16.04
CA PRO A 243 -48.23 -15.97 -17.44
C PRO A 243 -49.59 -15.28 -17.64
N GLU A 244 -50.57 -15.59 -16.78
CA GLU A 244 -51.90 -14.97 -16.80
C GLU A 244 -51.84 -13.44 -16.56
N SER A 245 -50.99 -13.00 -15.63
CA SER A 245 -50.86 -11.57 -15.33
C SER A 245 -50.13 -10.79 -16.43
N LEU A 246 -49.18 -11.43 -17.11
CA LEU A 246 -48.44 -10.85 -18.24
C LEU A 246 -49.30 -10.76 -19.50
N SER A 247 -50.12 -11.78 -19.81
CA SER A 247 -51.03 -11.75 -20.95
C SER A 247 -52.12 -10.71 -20.79
N ASP A 248 -52.71 -10.65 -19.59
CA ASP A 248 -53.92 -9.87 -19.36
C ASP A 248 -53.62 -8.44 -18.91
N TRP A 249 -52.35 -8.12 -18.62
CA TRP A 249 -51.91 -6.85 -18.03
C TRP A 249 -52.62 -6.53 -16.70
N VAL A 250 -52.95 -7.59 -15.95
CA VAL A 250 -53.71 -7.51 -14.69
C VAL A 250 -53.05 -8.35 -13.60
N PHE A 251 -52.88 -7.74 -12.44
CA PHE A 251 -52.52 -8.41 -11.20
C PHE A 251 -53.74 -8.47 -10.28
N LYS A 252 -54.20 -9.70 -9.98
CA LYS A 252 -55.40 -9.99 -9.18
C LYS A 252 -55.28 -9.53 -7.71
N GLY A 253 -54.08 -9.17 -7.23
CA GLY A 253 -53.82 -8.71 -5.86
C GLY A 253 -53.24 -9.79 -4.94
N LEU A 254 -52.85 -9.40 -3.73
CA LEU A 254 -52.30 -10.28 -2.69
C LEU A 254 -53.38 -10.72 -1.69
N SER A 255 -53.36 -11.97 -1.26
CA SER A 255 -54.28 -12.44 -0.21
C SER A 255 -53.98 -11.75 1.15
N PRO A 256 -54.99 -11.55 2.02
CA PRO A 256 -54.77 -10.95 3.34
C PRO A 256 -53.70 -11.70 4.18
N ARG A 257 -53.67 -13.03 4.11
CA ARG A 257 -52.65 -13.86 4.77
C ARG A 257 -51.25 -13.62 4.23
N GLN A 258 -51.09 -13.45 2.90
CA GLN A 258 -49.80 -13.07 2.31
C GLN A 258 -49.34 -11.69 2.76
N CYS A 259 -50.27 -10.73 2.85
CA CYS A 259 -49.96 -9.41 3.40
C CYS A 259 -49.51 -9.48 4.86
N ASP A 260 -50.16 -10.30 5.70
CA ASP A 260 -49.80 -10.45 7.11
C ASP A 260 -48.41 -11.11 7.30
N VAL A 261 -48.07 -12.12 6.49
CA VAL A 261 -46.75 -12.78 6.53
C VAL A 261 -45.64 -11.91 5.92
N MET A 262 -45.97 -10.93 5.07
CA MET A 262 -45.02 -9.98 4.47
C MET A 262 -44.66 -8.81 5.41
N ARG A 263 -45.58 -8.41 6.29
CA ARG A 263 -45.35 -7.37 7.30
C ARG A 263 -44.08 -7.55 8.15
N PRO A 264 -43.81 -8.71 8.78
CA PRO A 264 -42.60 -8.87 9.59
C PRO A 264 -41.32 -8.72 8.77
N LEU A 265 -41.31 -9.17 7.51
CA LEU A 265 -40.14 -9.01 6.62
C LEU A 265 -39.89 -7.53 6.28
N ILE A 266 -40.96 -6.78 5.97
CA ILE A 266 -40.88 -5.32 5.77
C ILE A 266 -40.42 -4.63 7.07
N GLY A 267 -40.91 -5.08 8.23
CA GLY A 267 -40.45 -4.60 9.54
C GLY A 267 -38.94 -4.80 9.74
N ILE A 268 -38.40 -5.97 9.39
CA ILE A 268 -36.95 -6.24 9.47
C ILE A 268 -36.18 -5.36 8.48
N ILE A 269 -36.67 -5.16 7.25
CA ILE A 269 -36.05 -4.23 6.28
C ILE A 269 -35.96 -2.81 6.88
N LEU A 270 -37.06 -2.31 7.43
CA LEU A 270 -37.10 -0.99 8.06
C LEU A 270 -36.19 -0.93 9.30
N LEU A 271 -36.11 -1.99 10.10
CA LEU A 271 -35.19 -2.09 11.23
C LEU A 271 -33.73 -1.98 10.77
N THR A 272 -33.36 -2.73 9.72
CA THR A 272 -32.00 -2.68 9.15
C THR A 272 -31.67 -1.31 8.56
N LEU A 273 -32.64 -0.66 7.91
CA LEU A 273 -32.50 0.70 7.40
C LEU A 273 -32.36 1.73 8.54
N SER A 274 -33.14 1.58 9.61
CA SER A 274 -33.02 2.42 10.81
C SER A 274 -31.64 2.30 11.45
N ALA A 275 -31.11 1.07 11.54
CA ALA A 275 -29.76 0.82 12.05
C ALA A 275 -28.68 1.43 11.15
N LEU A 276 -28.82 1.36 9.82
CA LEU A 276 -27.91 2.03 8.88
C LEU A 276 -27.94 3.55 9.04
N LEU A 277 -29.13 4.15 9.17
CA LEU A 277 -29.28 5.59 9.38
C LEU A 277 -28.76 6.03 10.76
N TRP A 278 -28.84 5.16 11.77
CA TRP A 278 -28.19 5.42 13.05
C TRP A 278 -26.68 5.40 12.91
N LEU A 279 -26.15 4.43 12.15
CA LEU A 279 -24.73 4.27 11.92
C LEU A 279 -24.15 5.42 11.06
N SER A 280 -24.92 5.96 10.11
CA SER A 280 -24.51 7.09 9.25
C SER A 280 -24.22 8.39 10.01
N ARG A 281 -24.60 8.48 11.29
CA ARG A 281 -24.15 9.56 12.19
C ARG A 281 -22.63 9.57 12.37
N HIS A 282 -22.00 8.39 12.39
CA HIS A 282 -20.54 8.29 12.52
C HIS A 282 -19.84 8.67 11.22
N GLU A 283 -20.50 8.54 10.05
CA GLU A 283 -19.92 8.96 8.77
C GLU A 283 -19.55 10.44 8.73
N LEU A 284 -20.31 11.27 9.47
CA LEU A 284 -20.03 12.71 9.62
C LEU A 284 -18.63 12.96 10.20
N LEU A 285 -18.09 12.04 10.99
CA LEU A 285 -16.77 12.18 11.61
C LEU A 285 -15.62 12.16 10.61
N TRP A 286 -15.83 11.65 9.40
CA TRP A 286 -14.78 11.57 8.37
C TRP A 286 -15.28 12.09 7.01
N THR A 287 -16.34 12.88 6.94
CA THR A 287 -16.68 13.62 5.72
C THR A 287 -15.71 14.79 5.49
N GLN A 288 -15.54 15.25 4.24
CA GLN A 288 -14.67 16.39 3.87
C GLN A 288 -15.43 17.54 3.20
N ASN A 289 -16.72 17.69 3.49
CA ASN A 289 -17.60 18.64 2.78
C ASN A 289 -17.46 20.09 3.28
N GLY A 290 -16.56 20.38 4.23
CA GLY A 290 -16.34 21.69 4.85
C GLY A 290 -14.88 22.16 4.78
N THR A 291 -14.54 23.17 5.58
CA THR A 291 -13.18 23.77 5.65
C THR A 291 -12.12 22.79 6.14
N VAL A 292 -12.52 21.83 6.98
CA VAL A 292 -11.67 20.77 7.52
C VAL A 292 -12.43 19.44 7.49
N ALA A 293 -11.69 18.34 7.68
CA ALA A 293 -12.26 17.01 7.76
C ALA A 293 -13.01 16.75 9.08
N GLY A 294 -14.10 16.01 8.96
CA GLY A 294 -15.00 15.65 10.05
C GLY A 294 -16.23 16.56 10.13
N ALA A 295 -17.01 16.36 11.18
CA ALA A 295 -18.29 17.03 11.36
C ALA A 295 -18.05 18.50 11.72
N GLY A 296 -18.60 19.43 10.93
CA GLY A 296 -18.58 20.86 11.21
C GLY A 296 -19.74 21.32 12.09
N TRP A 297 -19.94 22.63 12.18
CA TRP A 297 -21.04 23.20 12.99
C TRP A 297 -22.42 22.80 12.45
N LEU A 298 -22.59 22.84 11.13
CA LEU A 298 -23.82 22.42 10.45
C LEU A 298 -24.17 20.96 10.75
N ASP A 299 -23.15 20.11 10.76
CA ASP A 299 -23.34 18.67 10.94
C ASP A 299 -23.81 18.36 12.36
N ASP A 300 -23.22 18.99 13.38
CA ASP A 300 -23.58 18.82 14.79
C ASP A 300 -24.98 19.37 15.10
N HIS A 301 -25.29 20.58 14.63
CA HIS A 301 -26.52 21.28 15.05
C HIS A 301 -27.74 20.99 14.18
N LEU A 302 -27.56 20.52 12.94
CA LEU A 302 -28.66 20.26 12.00
C LEU A 302 -28.69 18.81 11.51
N ILE A 303 -27.60 18.30 10.94
CA ILE A 303 -27.63 16.99 10.25
C ILE A 303 -27.74 15.84 11.25
N LEU A 304 -26.95 15.87 12.32
CA LEU A 304 -26.97 14.87 13.39
C LEU A 304 -28.36 14.68 14.02
N PRO A 305 -29.09 15.73 14.45
CA PRO A 305 -30.45 15.56 14.99
C PRO A 305 -31.45 15.08 13.93
N LEU A 306 -31.35 15.54 12.68
CA LEU A 306 -32.23 15.08 11.59
C LEU A 306 -32.04 13.58 11.31
N ARG A 307 -30.80 13.11 11.20
CA ARG A 307 -30.49 11.67 11.03
C ARG A 307 -30.96 10.84 12.22
N SER A 308 -30.80 11.35 13.43
CA SER A 308 -31.26 10.69 14.65
C SER A 308 -32.80 10.57 14.68
N LEU A 309 -33.52 11.64 14.32
CA LEU A 309 -34.97 11.64 14.24
C LEU A 309 -35.48 10.72 13.12
N ALA A 310 -34.83 10.73 11.95
CA ALA A 310 -35.15 9.83 10.84
C ALA A 310 -35.00 8.36 11.23
N SER A 311 -33.87 8.02 11.87
CA SER A 311 -33.59 6.67 12.35
C SER A 311 -34.64 6.21 13.38
N LEU A 312 -35.00 7.06 14.35
CA LEU A 312 -36.02 6.76 15.36
C LEU A 312 -37.42 6.63 14.74
N ALA A 313 -37.79 7.50 13.79
CA ALA A 313 -39.08 7.43 13.11
C ALA A 313 -39.23 6.13 12.31
N ILE A 314 -38.16 5.71 11.61
CA ILE A 314 -38.14 4.44 10.87
C ILE A 314 -38.13 3.24 11.83
N LEU A 315 -37.48 3.34 12.98
CA LEU A 315 -37.53 2.31 14.03
C LEU A 315 -38.97 2.12 14.54
N VAL A 316 -39.66 3.21 14.86
CA VAL A 316 -41.07 3.18 15.27
C VAL A 316 -41.94 2.61 14.15
N LEU A 317 -41.69 3.00 12.90
CA LEU A 317 -42.40 2.46 11.74
C LEU A 317 -42.20 0.93 11.61
N ALA A 318 -40.98 0.43 11.83
CA ALA A 318 -40.67 -0.99 11.80
C ALA A 318 -41.54 -1.79 12.79
N PHE A 319 -41.69 -1.30 14.03
CA PHE A 319 -42.54 -1.94 15.04
C PHE A 319 -44.03 -1.81 14.74
N LEU A 320 -44.50 -0.68 14.18
CA LEU A 320 -45.91 -0.46 13.85
C LEU A 320 -46.40 -1.33 12.70
N VAL A 321 -45.50 -1.78 11.81
CA VAL A 321 -45.83 -2.69 10.70
C VAL A 321 -46.14 -4.11 11.23
N ILE A 322 -45.55 -4.53 12.35
CA ILE A 322 -45.76 -5.85 12.96
C ILE A 322 -47.11 -5.87 13.72
N PRO A 323 -48.02 -6.82 13.46
CA PRO A 323 -49.33 -6.89 14.12
C PRO A 323 -49.19 -7.26 15.61
N PHE A 324 -49.33 -6.27 16.49
CA PHE A 324 -49.49 -6.42 17.94
C PHE A 324 -50.96 -6.10 18.34
N PRO A 325 -51.60 -6.90 19.21
CA PRO A 325 -53.03 -6.76 19.49
C PRO A 325 -53.44 -5.45 20.19
N TRP A 326 -52.52 -4.71 20.82
CA TRP A 326 -52.85 -3.63 21.76
C TRP A 326 -52.84 -2.19 21.18
N ILE A 327 -52.60 -2.03 19.87
CA ILE A 327 -52.53 -0.70 19.22
C ILE A 327 -53.67 -0.58 18.22
N GLN A 328 -54.74 0.15 18.57
CA GLN A 328 -55.94 0.31 17.74
C GLN A 328 -55.77 1.32 16.57
N GLN A 329 -54.95 2.37 16.72
CA GLN A 329 -54.81 3.46 15.73
C GLN A 329 -53.60 3.35 14.77
N ARG A 330 -53.20 2.13 14.37
CA ARG A 330 -51.96 1.88 13.60
C ARG A 330 -51.81 2.65 12.30
N ARG A 331 -52.90 2.93 11.58
CA ARG A 331 -52.84 3.59 10.26
C ARG A 331 -52.35 5.04 10.37
N LEU A 332 -52.85 5.77 11.37
CA LEU A 332 -52.44 7.16 11.63
C LEU A 332 -50.97 7.23 12.04
N TRP A 333 -50.56 6.42 13.02
CA TRP A 333 -49.18 6.40 13.50
C TRP A 333 -48.16 5.95 12.45
N ARG A 334 -48.51 5.00 11.56
CA ARG A 334 -47.66 4.64 10.42
C ARG A 334 -47.46 5.83 9.47
N LEU A 335 -48.52 6.54 9.14
CA LEU A 335 -48.46 7.70 8.24
C LEU A 335 -47.63 8.82 8.87
N ILE A 336 -47.82 9.11 10.16
CA ILE A 336 -47.00 10.08 10.90
C ILE A 336 -45.52 9.68 10.87
N ALA A 337 -45.19 8.44 11.24
CA ALA A 337 -43.81 7.96 11.28
C ALA A 337 -43.15 7.99 9.88
N SER A 338 -43.88 7.63 8.83
CA SER A 338 -43.40 7.73 7.45
C SER A 338 -43.17 9.18 7.01
N ILE A 339 -44.09 10.10 7.34
CA ILE A 339 -43.94 11.53 7.02
C ILE A 339 -42.73 12.11 7.76
N ILE A 340 -42.54 11.78 9.04
CA ILE A 340 -41.38 12.25 9.79
C ILE A 340 -40.09 11.66 9.20
N GLY A 341 -40.04 10.35 8.93
CA GLY A 341 -38.86 9.69 8.38
C GLY A 341 -38.44 10.24 7.01
N VAL A 342 -39.38 10.38 6.08
CA VAL A 342 -39.10 10.96 4.75
C VAL A 342 -38.88 12.47 4.83
N GLY A 343 -39.69 13.16 5.64
CA GLY A 343 -39.65 14.61 5.80
C GLY A 343 -38.34 15.10 6.40
N THR A 344 -37.74 14.36 7.33
CA THR A 344 -36.42 14.69 7.91
C THR A 344 -35.29 14.55 6.91
N ILE A 345 -35.29 13.49 6.08
CA ILE A 345 -34.33 13.30 4.99
C ILE A 345 -34.47 14.41 3.95
N LEU A 346 -35.72 14.75 3.57
CA LEU A 346 -35.98 15.85 2.65
C LEU A 346 -35.53 17.20 3.24
N LEU A 347 -35.76 17.40 4.54
CA LEU A 347 -35.34 18.61 5.25
C LEU A 347 -33.81 18.72 5.31
N GLU A 348 -33.08 17.62 5.51
CA GLU A 348 -31.61 17.60 5.41
C GLU A 348 -31.16 18.14 4.04
N VAL A 349 -31.73 17.62 2.94
CA VAL A 349 -31.37 18.02 1.58
C VAL A 349 -31.71 19.49 1.28
N LEU A 350 -32.86 19.97 1.72
CA LEU A 350 -33.33 21.33 1.41
C LEU A 350 -32.73 22.40 2.33
N LEU A 351 -32.62 22.12 3.62
CA LEU A 351 -32.26 23.10 4.65
C LEU A 351 -30.74 23.21 4.84
N ALA A 352 -29.98 22.12 4.70
CA ALA A 352 -28.53 22.15 4.86
C ALA A 352 -27.82 23.20 3.97
N PRO A 353 -28.05 23.27 2.64
CA PRO A 353 -27.40 24.28 1.81
C PRO A 353 -27.79 25.72 2.21
N PHE A 354 -29.04 25.91 2.64
CA PHE A 354 -29.54 27.21 3.06
C PHE A 354 -28.89 27.68 4.38
N VAL A 355 -28.82 26.81 5.39
CA VAL A 355 -28.15 27.10 6.67
C VAL A 355 -26.66 27.32 6.46
N GLN A 356 -26.01 26.51 5.60
CA GLN A 356 -24.61 26.71 5.26
C GLN A 356 -24.35 28.11 4.68
N TRP A 357 -25.19 28.54 3.74
CA TRP A 357 -25.02 29.83 3.08
C TRP A 357 -25.38 31.04 3.97
N MET A 358 -26.49 30.98 4.71
CA MET A 358 -26.97 32.12 5.50
C MET A 358 -26.35 32.25 6.90
N ILE A 359 -26.02 31.12 7.55
CA ILE A 359 -25.64 31.10 8.97
C ILE A 359 -24.16 30.81 9.13
N VAL A 360 -23.67 29.76 8.46
CA VAL A 360 -22.29 29.26 8.65
C VAL A 360 -21.29 30.13 7.93
N LYS A 361 -21.39 30.27 6.60
CA LYS A 361 -20.41 31.02 5.79
C LYS A 361 -20.12 32.45 6.30
N PRO A 362 -21.12 33.27 6.71
CA PRO A 362 -20.84 34.62 7.21
C PRO A 362 -20.09 34.66 8.55
N ARG A 363 -20.16 33.58 9.34
CA ARG A 363 -19.57 33.46 10.69
C ARG A 363 -18.68 32.21 10.81
N GLU A 364 -18.09 31.77 9.69
CA GLU A 364 -17.48 30.45 9.56
C GLU A 364 -16.34 30.27 10.54
N LEU A 365 -15.41 31.24 10.63
CA LEU A 365 -14.31 31.18 11.59
C LEU A 365 -14.80 30.98 13.03
N LYS A 366 -15.81 31.74 13.49
CA LYS A 366 -16.30 31.65 14.87
C LYS A 366 -17.00 30.31 15.15
N LEU A 367 -17.81 29.84 14.21
CA LEU A 367 -18.61 28.62 14.37
C LEU A 367 -17.76 27.34 14.17
N GLU A 368 -16.79 27.38 13.25
CA GLU A 368 -15.97 26.23 12.89
C GLU A 368 -14.69 26.08 13.74
N THR A 369 -14.25 27.12 14.47
CA THR A 369 -13.05 27.07 15.35
C THR A 369 -12.95 25.78 16.19
N PRO A 370 -13.97 25.35 16.96
CA PRO A 370 -13.86 24.13 17.77
C PRO A 370 -13.68 22.87 16.91
N TYR A 371 -14.25 22.81 15.71
CA TYR A 371 -14.12 21.66 14.80
C TYR A 371 -12.76 21.67 14.08
N ILE A 372 -12.26 22.86 13.73
CA ILE A 372 -10.89 23.05 13.24
C ILE A 372 -9.88 22.52 14.27
N ILE A 373 -10.02 22.85 15.55
CA ILE A 373 -9.14 22.35 16.63
C ILE A 373 -9.18 20.81 16.70
N ARG A 374 -10.38 20.22 16.64
CA ARG A 374 -10.56 18.75 16.66
C ARG A 374 -9.85 18.10 15.48
N ALA A 375 -10.04 18.65 14.28
CA ALA A 375 -9.45 18.11 13.07
C ALA A 375 -7.93 18.27 13.00
N ILE A 376 -7.38 19.40 13.46
CA ILE A 376 -5.93 19.59 13.62
C ILE A 376 -5.37 18.52 14.57
N LYS A 377 -5.96 18.37 15.76
CA LYS A 377 -5.50 17.39 16.76
C LYS A 377 -5.62 15.95 16.24
N ALA A 378 -6.73 15.61 15.60
CA ALA A 378 -6.98 14.28 15.08
C ALA A 378 -6.04 13.93 13.92
N THR A 379 -5.84 14.83 12.94
CA THR A 379 -4.93 14.61 11.81
C THR A 379 -3.49 14.47 12.30
N ARG A 380 -3.04 15.35 13.21
CA ARG A 380 -1.70 15.26 13.79
C ARG A 380 -1.49 13.92 14.50
N LYS A 381 -2.47 13.48 15.30
CA LYS A 381 -2.40 12.18 15.98
C LYS A 381 -2.44 11.00 15.00
N ALA A 382 -3.30 11.04 13.98
CA ALA A 382 -3.48 9.95 13.03
C ALA A 382 -2.24 9.70 12.16
N PHE A 383 -1.36 10.68 11.98
CA PHE A 383 -0.11 10.57 11.22
C PHE A 383 1.17 10.75 12.07
N GLN A 384 1.09 10.66 13.40
CA GLN A 384 2.26 10.81 14.31
C GLN A 384 2.98 12.17 14.19
N LEU A 385 2.25 13.22 13.81
CA LEU A 385 2.80 14.59 13.77
C LEU A 385 2.83 15.24 15.17
N ASP A 386 2.09 14.70 16.12
CA ASP A 386 2.06 15.14 17.52
C ASP A 386 3.32 14.75 18.30
N SER A 387 4.03 13.70 17.87
CA SER A 387 5.32 13.28 18.44
C SER A 387 6.54 14.01 17.88
N ILE A 388 6.37 14.95 16.95
CA ILE A 388 7.48 15.71 16.35
C ILE A 388 8.05 16.68 17.40
N THR A 389 9.36 16.61 17.63
CA THR A 389 10.07 17.59 18.46
C THR A 389 10.54 18.77 17.62
N THR A 390 10.09 19.98 17.96
CA THR A 390 10.47 21.20 17.21
C THR A 390 11.62 21.92 17.89
N THR A 391 12.65 22.28 17.13
CA THR A 391 13.81 23.05 17.59
C THR A 391 14.07 24.23 16.67
N LEU A 392 14.29 25.41 17.22
CA LEU A 392 14.63 26.60 16.43
C LEU A 392 16.14 26.64 16.20
N ILE A 393 16.57 26.71 14.95
CA ILE A 393 17.97 26.85 14.57
C ILE A 393 18.13 28.12 13.73
N ASN A 394 19.11 28.95 14.07
CA ASN A 394 19.52 30.07 13.24
C ASN A 394 20.91 29.77 12.66
N PRO A 395 21.00 29.22 11.45
CA PRO A 395 22.28 28.87 10.87
C PRO A 395 23.10 30.11 10.56
N GLN A 396 24.41 30.00 10.78
CA GLN A 396 25.34 31.05 10.43
C GLN A 396 25.42 31.20 8.91
N PRO A 397 25.44 32.44 8.40
CA PRO A 397 25.39 32.70 6.96
C PRO A 397 26.70 32.46 6.21
N GLN A 398 27.76 32.04 6.91
CA GLN A 398 29.08 31.76 6.35
C GLN A 398 29.67 30.54 7.03
N LEU A 399 30.24 29.65 6.23
CA LEU A 399 30.93 28.45 6.69
C LEU A 399 32.32 28.80 7.25
N THR A 400 32.66 28.27 8.42
CA THR A 400 33.98 28.46 9.07
C THR A 400 34.78 27.15 9.14
N GLN A 401 36.10 27.25 9.38
CA GLN A 401 36.96 26.07 9.58
C GLN A 401 36.52 25.20 10.77
N LEU A 402 36.03 25.83 11.83
CA LEU A 402 35.50 25.13 13.01
C LEU A 402 34.27 24.28 12.67
N ASP A 403 33.43 24.74 11.73
CA ASP A 403 32.27 23.96 11.28
C ASP A 403 32.71 22.71 10.49
N LEU A 404 33.79 22.81 9.71
CA LEU A 404 34.37 21.64 9.00
C LEU A 404 34.91 20.59 9.98
N GLU A 405 35.56 21.03 11.06
CA GLU A 405 36.10 20.15 12.10
C GLU A 405 34.99 19.47 12.89
N GLN A 406 33.98 20.24 13.32
CA GLN A 406 32.81 19.70 14.05
C GLN A 406 31.99 18.74 13.18
N GLY A 407 31.81 19.08 11.90
CA GLY A 407 31.04 18.29 10.94
C GLY A 407 31.85 17.22 10.19
N ALA A 408 33.07 16.90 10.60
CA ALA A 408 33.95 15.99 9.86
C ALA A 408 33.34 14.60 9.60
N SER A 409 32.54 14.08 10.53
CA SER A 409 31.81 12.81 10.36
C SER A 409 30.70 12.90 9.30
N THR A 410 30.04 14.06 9.20
CA THR A 410 29.07 14.35 8.14
C THR A 410 29.76 14.42 6.79
N LEU A 411 30.86 15.19 6.68
CA LEU A 411 31.61 15.36 5.42
C LEU A 411 32.12 14.05 4.84
N ARG A 412 32.61 13.14 5.70
CA ARG A 412 33.08 11.80 5.30
C ARG A 412 31.97 10.89 4.75
N ASN A 413 30.70 11.25 4.95
CA ASN A 413 29.54 10.47 4.52
C ASN A 413 28.62 11.27 3.59
N ILE A 414 29.05 12.43 3.08
CA ILE A 414 28.26 13.18 2.11
C ILE A 414 28.11 12.33 0.85
N ARG A 415 26.85 12.10 0.48
CA ARG A 415 26.49 11.29 -0.67
C ARG A 415 26.77 12.08 -1.96
N LEU A 416 27.85 11.74 -2.64
CA LEU A 416 28.18 12.29 -3.95
C LEU A 416 27.54 11.47 -5.08
N TRP A 417 27.31 10.17 -4.88
CA TRP A 417 26.63 9.31 -5.85
C TRP A 417 25.12 9.34 -5.70
N ASP A 418 24.41 9.54 -6.80
CA ASP A 418 22.96 9.40 -6.87
C ASP A 418 22.55 8.04 -7.46
N SER A 419 21.31 7.64 -7.18
CA SER A 419 20.80 6.32 -7.55
C SER A 419 20.75 6.09 -9.07
N GLN A 420 20.30 7.06 -9.88
CA GLN A 420 20.18 6.86 -11.33
C GLN A 420 21.55 6.75 -12.04
N PRO A 421 22.53 7.64 -11.81
CA PRO A 421 23.87 7.49 -12.38
C PRO A 421 24.52 6.16 -11.99
N LEU A 422 24.46 5.78 -10.70
CA LEU A 422 25.04 4.52 -10.22
C LEU A 422 24.37 3.30 -10.88
N LEU A 423 23.04 3.28 -10.95
CA LEU A 423 22.31 2.18 -11.61
C LEU A 423 22.61 2.08 -13.10
N ALA A 424 22.80 3.21 -13.79
CA ALA A 424 23.20 3.22 -15.19
C ALA A 424 24.60 2.62 -15.37
N THR A 425 25.55 3.01 -14.52
CA THR A 425 26.92 2.47 -14.53
C THR A 425 26.94 0.97 -14.21
N ASN A 426 26.20 0.51 -13.19
CA ASN A 426 26.07 -0.90 -12.86
C ASN A 426 25.48 -1.73 -14.02
N ARG A 427 24.50 -1.19 -14.75
CA ARG A 427 23.92 -1.87 -15.93
C ARG A 427 24.90 -2.05 -17.08
N GLN A 428 25.96 -1.26 -17.15
CA GLN A 428 26.93 -1.39 -18.23
C GLN A 428 28.19 -2.16 -17.79
N LEU A 429 28.64 -1.97 -16.55
CA LEU A 429 29.86 -2.61 -16.04
C LEU A 429 29.60 -3.95 -15.36
N GLN A 430 28.50 -4.08 -14.61
CA GLN A 430 28.25 -5.20 -13.69
C GLN A 430 27.15 -6.16 -14.20
N GLN A 431 26.45 -5.76 -15.26
CA GLN A 431 25.43 -6.56 -15.92
C GLN A 431 26.11 -7.60 -16.83
N LEU A 432 26.44 -8.76 -16.26
CA LEU A 432 27.10 -9.86 -16.98
C LEU A 432 26.40 -10.23 -18.30
N ARG A 433 25.06 -10.12 -18.33
CA ARG A 433 24.18 -10.40 -19.47
C ARG A 433 22.89 -9.57 -19.39
N VAL A 434 22.23 -9.40 -20.54
CA VAL A 434 21.00 -8.59 -20.70
C VAL A 434 19.83 -8.98 -19.79
N TYR A 435 19.79 -10.23 -19.30
CA TYR A 435 18.74 -10.71 -18.41
C TYR A 435 18.98 -10.41 -16.93
N TYR A 436 20.17 -9.96 -16.54
CA TYR A 436 20.39 -9.41 -15.20
C TYR A 436 19.99 -7.95 -15.15
N ARG A 437 19.40 -7.51 -14.04
CA ARG A 437 18.95 -6.13 -13.85
C ARG A 437 19.24 -5.67 -12.44
N PHE A 438 19.71 -4.42 -12.35
CA PHE A 438 19.82 -3.66 -11.12
C PHE A 438 18.58 -2.77 -10.99
N SER A 439 17.70 -3.12 -10.06
CA SER A 439 16.38 -2.51 -9.87
C SER A 439 16.42 -1.30 -8.94
N ASN A 440 17.18 -1.39 -7.84
CA ASN A 440 17.23 -0.37 -6.80
C ASN A 440 18.67 -0.23 -6.25
N ALA A 441 19.10 0.99 -5.96
CA ALA A 441 20.34 1.31 -5.27
C ALA A 441 20.00 1.86 -3.87
N ALA A 442 20.00 0.96 -2.89
CA ALA A 442 19.60 1.30 -1.54
C ALA A 442 20.78 1.93 -0.77
N VAL A 443 20.57 3.11 -0.19
CA VAL A 443 21.51 3.70 0.76
C VAL A 443 21.37 2.97 2.10
N ASP A 444 22.51 2.59 2.67
CA ASP A 444 22.66 1.98 3.99
C ASP A 444 24.01 2.38 4.61
N ARG A 445 24.26 1.95 5.84
CA ARG A 445 25.48 2.25 6.59
C ARG A 445 26.05 0.99 7.23
N TYR A 446 27.36 0.82 7.14
CA TYR A 446 28.08 -0.31 7.71
C TYR A 446 29.22 0.18 8.60
N ARG A 447 29.52 -0.61 9.64
CA ARG A 447 30.69 -0.39 10.49
C ARG A 447 31.83 -1.28 9.97
N PHE A 448 32.73 -0.71 9.17
CA PHE A 448 33.90 -1.42 8.65
C PHE A 448 35.04 -1.45 9.65
N VAL A 449 35.26 -0.38 10.41
CA VAL A 449 36.37 -0.28 11.36
C VAL A 449 35.83 -0.38 12.79
N PRO A 450 36.14 -1.44 13.56
CA PRO A 450 35.64 -1.62 14.93
C PRO A 450 36.02 -0.47 15.86
N ASP A 451 37.23 0.08 15.74
CA ASP A 451 37.74 1.12 16.65
C ASP A 451 37.22 2.54 16.36
N LYS A 452 36.48 2.74 15.25
CA LYS A 452 35.85 4.02 14.92
C LYS A 452 34.35 3.94 15.21
N ALA A 453 33.84 4.95 15.93
CA ALA A 453 32.40 5.11 16.16
C ALA A 453 31.63 5.47 14.87
N ASN A 454 32.33 5.94 13.83
CA ASN A 454 31.70 6.41 12.60
C ASN A 454 31.34 5.24 11.68
N ARG A 455 30.06 5.18 11.31
CA ARG A 455 29.54 4.28 10.28
C ARG A 455 29.78 4.90 8.90
N GLN A 456 30.12 4.07 7.93
CA GLN A 456 30.34 4.48 6.54
C GLN A 456 29.06 4.24 5.74
N GLN A 457 28.61 5.26 5.01
CA GLN A 457 27.51 5.12 4.07
C GLN A 457 27.94 4.44 2.78
N VAL A 458 27.07 3.54 2.32
CA VAL A 458 27.25 2.74 1.10
C VAL A 458 25.94 2.64 0.33
N MET A 459 26.04 2.39 -0.97
CA MET A 459 24.93 1.95 -1.80
C MET A 459 25.07 0.46 -2.10
N ILE A 460 24.03 -0.30 -1.74
CA ILE A 460 23.90 -1.72 -2.08
C ILE A 460 22.87 -1.89 -3.20
N THR A 461 23.25 -2.65 -4.23
CA THR A 461 22.43 -2.83 -5.43
C THR A 461 22.36 -4.30 -5.79
N ALA A 462 21.19 -4.91 -5.68
CA ALA A 462 20.99 -6.32 -5.99
C ALA A 462 21.03 -6.59 -7.51
N ARG A 463 21.69 -7.68 -7.93
CA ARG A 463 21.70 -8.15 -9.31
C ARG A 463 20.64 -9.24 -9.49
N GLU A 464 19.44 -8.82 -9.82
CA GLU A 464 18.27 -9.70 -9.98
C GLU A 464 18.11 -10.20 -11.42
N LEU A 465 17.30 -11.24 -11.61
CA LEU A 465 17.01 -11.83 -12.91
C LEU A 465 15.66 -11.31 -13.45
N ASP A 466 15.70 -10.70 -14.64
CA ASP A 466 14.51 -10.31 -15.40
C ASP A 466 14.27 -11.31 -16.56
N GLN A 467 13.32 -12.23 -16.35
CA GLN A 467 12.97 -13.23 -17.35
C GLN A 467 12.27 -12.64 -18.59
N ALA A 468 11.72 -11.42 -18.49
CA ALA A 468 11.15 -10.72 -19.64
C ALA A 468 12.23 -10.14 -20.55
N ALA A 469 13.47 -9.97 -20.06
CA ALA A 469 14.60 -9.49 -20.86
C ALA A 469 15.31 -10.60 -21.67
N LEU A 470 14.98 -11.88 -21.45
CA LEU A 470 15.51 -12.99 -22.25
C LEU A 470 15.18 -12.80 -23.75
N PRO A 471 16.01 -13.27 -24.69
CA PRO A 471 15.66 -13.28 -26.12
C PRO A 471 14.36 -14.06 -26.37
N LYS A 472 13.49 -13.58 -27.28
CA LYS A 472 12.17 -14.22 -27.54
C LYS A 472 12.25 -15.74 -27.80
N ARG A 473 13.28 -16.18 -28.54
CA ARG A 473 13.54 -17.61 -28.82
C ARG A 473 13.91 -18.42 -27.57
N SER A 474 14.54 -17.78 -26.59
CA SER A 474 15.00 -18.40 -25.33
C SER A 474 13.97 -18.30 -24.20
N ARG A 475 12.85 -17.57 -24.39
CA ARG A 475 11.71 -17.48 -23.46
C ARG A 475 10.84 -18.75 -23.47
N THR A 476 11.45 -19.92 -23.63
CA THR A 476 10.75 -21.19 -23.54
C THR A 476 10.33 -21.45 -22.11
N TRP A 477 9.27 -22.23 -21.94
CA TRP A 477 8.77 -22.63 -20.62
C TRP A 477 9.87 -23.31 -19.79
N LEU A 478 10.64 -24.22 -20.39
CA LEU A 478 11.75 -24.90 -19.73
C LEU A 478 12.80 -23.91 -19.19
N ASN A 479 13.23 -22.95 -20.02
CA ASN A 479 14.26 -21.99 -19.63
C ASN A 479 13.78 -21.08 -18.49
N ARG A 480 12.54 -20.63 -18.52
CA ARG A 480 11.96 -19.75 -17.49
C ARG A 480 11.83 -20.41 -16.12
N HIS A 481 11.53 -21.70 -16.09
CA HIS A 481 11.15 -22.38 -14.85
C HIS A 481 12.21 -23.33 -14.30
N PHE A 482 13.17 -23.78 -15.12
CA PHE A 482 14.21 -24.74 -14.70
C PHE A 482 15.65 -24.25 -14.87
N VAL A 483 15.92 -23.30 -15.78
CA VAL A 483 17.30 -22.87 -16.08
C VAL A 483 17.56 -21.49 -15.50
N PHE A 484 16.81 -20.47 -15.93
CA PHE A 484 16.90 -19.10 -15.46
C PHE A 484 15.98 -18.91 -14.27
N THR A 485 16.39 -19.49 -13.13
CA THR A 485 15.57 -19.47 -11.92
C THR A 485 15.88 -18.26 -11.05
N HIS A 486 17.13 -17.84 -10.86
CA HIS A 486 17.52 -16.84 -9.85
C HIS A 486 18.42 -15.72 -10.39
N GLY A 487 18.46 -14.59 -9.67
CA GLY A 487 19.51 -13.58 -9.81
C GLY A 487 20.77 -14.00 -9.05
N TYR A 488 21.86 -13.24 -9.15
CA TYR A 488 23.12 -13.64 -8.52
C TYR A 488 23.91 -12.44 -8.02
N GLY A 489 24.04 -12.27 -6.72
CA GLY A 489 24.90 -11.28 -6.07
C GLY A 489 24.34 -9.86 -6.05
N PHE A 490 25.18 -8.94 -5.59
CA PHE A 490 24.93 -7.52 -5.46
C PHE A 490 26.25 -6.74 -5.64
N THR A 491 26.16 -5.43 -5.84
CA THR A 491 27.32 -4.53 -5.80
C THR A 491 27.27 -3.69 -4.54
N LEU A 492 28.43 -3.33 -4.00
CA LEU A 492 28.55 -2.43 -2.87
C LEU A 492 29.51 -1.30 -3.21
N SER A 493 29.05 -0.05 -3.14
CA SER A 493 29.84 1.14 -3.45
C SER A 493 29.78 2.15 -2.32
N PRO A 494 30.90 2.76 -1.89
CA PRO A 494 30.87 3.93 -1.01
C PRO A 494 30.12 5.10 -1.69
N VAL A 495 29.44 5.92 -0.88
CA VAL A 495 28.63 7.04 -1.42
C VAL A 495 29.45 8.27 -1.80
N ASN A 496 30.67 8.41 -1.26
CA ASN A 496 31.42 9.66 -1.22
C ASN A 496 32.77 9.63 -1.96
N THR A 497 33.15 8.50 -2.54
CA THR A 497 34.41 8.35 -3.29
C THR A 497 34.16 7.97 -4.75
N ARG A 498 35.15 8.18 -5.61
CA ARG A 498 35.11 7.82 -7.02
C ARG A 498 36.45 7.24 -7.44
N ALA A 499 36.44 6.38 -8.45
CA ALA A 499 37.66 5.92 -9.09
C ALA A 499 38.32 7.07 -9.90
N PRO A 500 39.63 6.96 -10.25
CA PRO A 500 40.36 7.99 -10.99
C PRO A 500 39.77 8.35 -12.37
N ASP A 501 38.98 7.46 -12.96
CA ASP A 501 38.26 7.64 -14.22
C ASP A 501 36.88 8.34 -14.04
N GLY A 502 36.51 8.68 -12.80
CA GLY A 502 35.23 9.28 -12.45
C GLY A 502 34.08 8.28 -12.31
N LEU A 503 34.34 6.97 -12.44
CA LEU A 503 33.34 5.93 -12.21
C LEU A 503 33.19 5.62 -10.71
N PRO A 504 32.11 4.92 -10.30
CA PRO A 504 31.95 4.48 -8.92
C PRO A 504 33.08 3.56 -8.48
N GLU A 505 33.64 3.81 -7.30
CA GLU A 505 34.47 2.84 -6.61
C GLU A 505 33.57 1.71 -6.07
N TYR A 506 34.10 0.48 -5.98
CA TYR A 506 33.35 -0.67 -5.47
C TYR A 506 34.11 -1.35 -4.34
N PHE A 507 33.45 -1.58 -3.21
CA PHE A 507 33.92 -2.52 -2.20
C PHE A 507 33.68 -3.97 -2.63
N ILE A 508 32.53 -4.22 -3.27
CA ILE A 508 32.15 -5.54 -3.78
C ILE A 508 31.63 -5.38 -5.21
N SER A 509 32.28 -6.07 -6.14
CA SER A 509 31.90 -6.10 -7.56
C SER A 509 32.27 -7.44 -8.20
N ASP A 510 31.77 -7.67 -9.42
CA ASP A 510 32.08 -8.83 -10.26
C ASP A 510 31.84 -10.19 -9.58
N LEU A 511 30.86 -10.26 -8.67
CA LEU A 511 30.54 -11.48 -7.93
C LEU A 511 30.35 -12.68 -8.87
N GLY A 512 31.09 -13.76 -8.58
CA GLY A 512 31.26 -14.94 -9.41
C GLY A 512 32.70 -15.47 -9.33
N THR A 513 33.24 -15.95 -10.46
CA THR A 513 34.66 -16.35 -10.56
C THR A 513 35.62 -15.17 -10.48
N SER A 514 35.15 -13.98 -10.84
CA SER A 514 35.92 -12.75 -10.91
C SER A 514 35.67 -11.84 -9.70
N THR A 515 35.17 -12.39 -8.58
CA THR A 515 34.76 -11.62 -7.41
C THR A 515 35.88 -10.70 -6.94
N ARG A 516 35.64 -9.39 -6.98
CA ARG A 516 36.55 -8.37 -6.48
C ARG A 516 36.06 -7.88 -5.13
N LEU A 517 36.96 -7.96 -4.17
CA LEU A 517 36.80 -7.42 -2.81
C LEU A 517 37.93 -6.43 -2.62
N GLU A 518 37.60 -5.16 -2.60
CA GLU A 518 38.54 -4.06 -2.53
C GLU A 518 38.23 -3.20 -1.30
N GLY A 519 39.28 -2.68 -0.67
CA GLY A 519 39.17 -1.62 0.32
C GLY A 519 39.36 -0.25 -0.34
N SER A 520 39.16 0.83 0.42
CA SER A 520 39.44 2.18 -0.06
C SER A 520 40.57 2.79 0.75
N SER A 521 41.66 3.13 0.07
CA SER A 521 42.81 3.81 0.70
C SER A 521 42.45 5.20 1.20
N GLU A 522 41.55 5.91 0.50
CA GLU A 522 41.06 7.24 0.89
C GLU A 522 40.27 7.20 2.20
N LEU A 523 39.49 6.13 2.41
CA LEU A 523 38.69 5.93 3.61
C LEU A 523 39.45 5.19 4.74
N GLY A 524 40.62 4.64 4.43
CA GLY A 524 41.40 3.80 5.34
C GLY A 524 40.67 2.51 5.72
N ILE A 525 39.93 1.94 4.77
CA ILE A 525 39.18 0.67 4.92
C ILE A 525 39.94 -0.41 4.16
N THR A 526 40.26 -1.51 4.83
CA THR A 526 40.98 -2.63 4.22
C THR A 526 40.03 -3.64 3.59
N ARG A 527 40.60 -4.57 2.80
CA ARG A 527 39.82 -5.66 2.18
C ARG A 527 39.24 -6.60 3.24
N GLU A 528 39.99 -6.85 4.29
CA GLU A 528 39.60 -7.70 5.41
C GLU A 528 38.40 -7.11 6.14
N ASP A 529 38.41 -5.79 6.40
CA ASP A 529 37.30 -5.06 7.02
C ASP A 529 36.00 -5.21 6.22
N VAL A 530 36.08 -5.08 4.89
CA VAL A 530 34.91 -5.25 4.00
C VAL A 530 34.36 -6.67 4.07
N LYS A 531 35.24 -7.67 4.07
CA LYS A 531 34.84 -9.09 4.09
C LYS A 531 34.16 -9.47 5.41
N GLU A 532 34.60 -8.90 6.53
CA GLU A 532 34.01 -9.13 7.83
C GLU A 532 32.67 -8.41 7.99
N ALA A 533 32.61 -7.13 7.61
CA ALA A 533 31.41 -6.31 7.76
C ALA A 533 30.28 -6.71 6.80
N VAL A 534 30.61 -7.13 5.57
CA VAL A 534 29.63 -7.46 4.51
C VAL A 534 29.88 -8.86 3.95
N PRO A 535 29.36 -9.90 4.62
CA PRO A 535 29.65 -11.28 4.23
C PRO A 535 28.81 -11.69 3.00
N ILE A 536 29.47 -12.14 1.94
CA ILE A 536 28.83 -12.54 0.67
C ILE A 536 28.03 -13.85 0.81
N GLY A 537 28.58 -14.88 1.47
CA GLY A 537 27.88 -16.17 1.66
C GLY A 537 27.33 -16.76 0.35
N ARG A 538 26.06 -17.19 0.38
CA ARG A 538 25.32 -17.66 -0.81
C ARG A 538 24.76 -16.49 -1.61
N ALA A 539 25.44 -16.11 -2.68
CA ALA A 539 25.05 -14.96 -3.51
C ALA A 539 23.78 -15.16 -4.37
N ALA A 540 23.26 -16.38 -4.52
CA ALA A 540 22.08 -16.64 -5.35
C ALA A 540 20.80 -16.00 -4.77
N LEU A 541 20.08 -15.22 -5.59
CA LEU A 541 18.87 -14.49 -5.21
C LEU A 541 17.64 -15.14 -5.87
N TYR A 542 17.04 -16.11 -5.18
CA TYR A 542 15.81 -16.78 -5.63
C TYR A 542 14.56 -15.94 -5.37
N PHE A 543 14.60 -15.10 -4.33
CA PHE A 543 13.56 -14.18 -3.93
C PHE A 543 14.11 -12.75 -4.03
N GLY A 544 13.33 -11.86 -4.63
CA GLY A 544 13.78 -10.50 -4.95
C GLY A 544 12.64 -9.52 -5.14
N MET A 545 13.00 -8.31 -5.52
CA MET A 545 12.09 -7.19 -5.73
C MET A 545 11.38 -7.26 -7.09
N LEU A 546 12.03 -7.80 -8.13
CA LEU A 546 11.46 -7.85 -9.48
C LEU A 546 10.39 -8.94 -9.60
N PRO A 547 9.36 -8.72 -10.44
CA PRO A 547 8.36 -9.73 -10.75
C PRO A 547 9.00 -11.02 -11.26
N SER A 548 8.98 -12.04 -10.41
CA SER A 548 9.63 -13.32 -10.66
C SER A 548 8.57 -14.41 -10.80
N PRO A 549 8.39 -15.03 -11.98
CA PRO A 549 7.45 -16.14 -12.13
C PRO A 549 7.95 -17.35 -11.34
N TYR A 550 7.09 -18.36 -11.21
CA TYR A 550 7.42 -19.55 -10.44
C TYR A 550 8.68 -20.26 -10.99
N ALA A 551 9.39 -20.97 -10.11
CA ALA A 551 10.54 -21.79 -10.50
C ALA A 551 10.43 -23.20 -9.90
N LEU A 552 11.04 -24.17 -10.55
CA LEU A 552 11.09 -25.56 -10.13
C LEU A 552 12.53 -25.95 -9.83
N ALA A 553 12.85 -26.03 -8.56
CA ALA A 553 14.21 -26.17 -8.09
C ALA A 553 14.24 -26.93 -6.76
N PRO A 554 15.17 -27.88 -6.55
CA PRO A 554 16.10 -28.44 -7.54
C PRO A 554 15.39 -29.35 -8.57
N SER A 555 16.02 -29.61 -9.72
CA SER A 555 15.52 -30.52 -10.76
C SER A 555 16.67 -31.36 -11.36
N LYS A 556 16.37 -32.29 -12.27
CA LYS A 556 17.41 -33.02 -13.04
C LYS A 556 18.24 -32.09 -13.93
N LEU A 557 17.66 -30.95 -14.33
CA LEU A 557 18.36 -29.91 -15.07
C LEU A 557 19.09 -29.00 -14.09
N LYS A 558 20.31 -28.61 -14.47
CA LYS A 558 21.09 -27.66 -13.69
C LYS A 558 20.61 -26.24 -13.98
N GLU A 559 20.51 -25.43 -12.93
CA GLU A 559 20.09 -24.03 -13.00
C GLU A 559 21.30 -23.17 -13.36
N LEU A 560 21.11 -22.15 -14.19
CA LEU A 560 22.18 -21.20 -14.49
C LEU A 560 22.43 -20.33 -13.26
N ASP A 561 23.67 -20.33 -12.77
CA ASP A 561 24.11 -19.50 -11.65
C ASP A 561 24.63 -18.15 -12.19
N TYR A 562 25.73 -18.21 -12.94
CA TYR A 562 26.29 -17.06 -13.66
C TYR A 562 27.17 -17.50 -14.84
N PRO A 563 27.30 -16.65 -15.88
CA PRO A 563 28.19 -16.91 -17.01
C PRO A 563 29.64 -16.52 -16.70
N VAL A 564 30.59 -17.26 -17.29
CA VAL A 564 32.05 -17.04 -17.21
C VAL A 564 32.63 -17.13 -18.62
N GLY A 565 32.93 -15.97 -19.23
CA GLY A 565 33.29 -15.89 -20.64
C GLY A 565 32.19 -16.48 -21.51
N ASP A 566 32.52 -17.52 -22.29
CA ASP A 566 31.57 -18.28 -23.11
C ASP A 566 30.99 -19.52 -22.41
N LYS A 567 31.48 -19.84 -21.20
CA LYS A 567 31.00 -20.96 -20.38
C LYS A 567 29.95 -20.48 -19.38
N ASN A 568 29.09 -21.40 -18.94
CA ASN A 568 28.10 -21.15 -17.91
C ASN A 568 28.41 -22.00 -16.69
N ILE A 569 28.35 -21.39 -15.51
CA ILE A 569 28.38 -22.11 -14.23
C ILE A 569 26.95 -22.41 -13.84
N TYR A 570 26.74 -23.63 -13.36
CA TYR A 570 25.43 -24.13 -13.00
C TYR A 570 25.41 -24.61 -11.55
N ASN A 571 24.26 -24.49 -10.93
CA ASN A 571 24.01 -24.88 -9.55
C ASN A 571 22.67 -25.64 -9.44
N HIS A 572 22.43 -26.22 -8.27
CA HIS A 572 21.13 -26.71 -7.86
C HIS A 572 20.68 -25.98 -6.60
N TYR A 573 19.40 -25.67 -6.53
CA TYR A 573 18.83 -25.12 -5.30
C TYR A 573 18.95 -26.07 -4.11
N LEU A 574 19.57 -25.59 -3.04
CA LEU A 574 19.76 -26.30 -1.76
C LEU A 574 18.93 -25.67 -0.63
N GLY A 575 18.04 -24.73 -0.94
CA GLY A 575 17.26 -24.00 0.06
C GLY A 575 16.08 -24.81 0.60
N SER A 576 15.62 -24.40 1.77
CA SER A 576 14.51 -25.04 2.48
C SER A 576 13.13 -24.67 1.90
N GLY A 577 12.97 -23.48 1.31
CA GLY A 577 11.67 -22.98 0.85
C GLY A 577 11.09 -23.64 -0.40
N GLY A 578 9.79 -23.46 -0.60
CA GLY A 578 9.03 -24.01 -1.72
C GLY A 578 8.07 -25.13 -1.36
N VAL A 579 7.09 -25.36 -2.24
CA VAL A 579 6.08 -26.43 -2.10
C VAL A 579 6.65 -27.73 -2.69
N PRO A 580 6.65 -28.86 -1.97
CA PRO A 580 7.15 -30.12 -2.53
C PRO A 580 6.28 -30.58 -3.71
N VAL A 581 6.93 -30.96 -4.82
CA VAL A 581 6.30 -31.44 -6.07
C VAL A 581 6.93 -32.75 -6.57
N GLY A 582 7.50 -33.53 -5.65
CA GLY A 582 8.18 -34.78 -5.98
C GLY A 582 7.23 -35.91 -6.38
N HIS A 583 6.01 -35.93 -5.83
CA HIS A 583 5.06 -37.00 -6.06
C HIS A 583 4.01 -36.65 -7.14
N PRO A 584 3.48 -37.63 -7.90
CA PRO A 584 2.51 -37.38 -8.98
C PRO A 584 1.27 -36.59 -8.55
N TRP A 585 0.77 -36.86 -7.33
CA TRP A 585 -0.36 -36.12 -6.77
C TRP A 585 -0.03 -34.64 -6.49
N GLN A 586 1.18 -34.35 -6.00
CA GLN A 586 1.65 -32.98 -5.79
C GLN A 586 1.88 -32.26 -7.11
N GLN A 587 2.37 -32.97 -8.13
CA GLN A 587 2.53 -32.45 -9.49
C GLN A 587 1.18 -32.11 -10.11
N LEU A 588 0.18 -32.97 -9.91
CA LEU A 588 -1.20 -32.73 -10.34
C LEU A 588 -1.82 -31.51 -9.63
N ALA A 589 -1.61 -31.40 -8.32
CA ALA A 589 -2.05 -30.23 -7.56
C ALA A 589 -1.37 -28.94 -8.06
N ALA A 590 -0.06 -28.96 -8.29
CA ALA A 590 0.70 -27.84 -8.84
C ALA A 590 0.25 -27.47 -10.27
N ALA A 591 -0.01 -28.46 -11.12
CA ALA A 591 -0.51 -28.28 -12.48
C ALA A 591 -1.87 -27.58 -12.52
N MET A 592 -2.79 -27.97 -11.64
CA MET A 592 -4.09 -27.28 -11.53
C MET A 592 -3.98 -25.90 -10.88
N TYR A 593 -3.13 -25.74 -9.87
CA TYR A 593 -2.94 -24.46 -9.18
C TYR A 593 -2.37 -23.38 -10.11
N LEU A 594 -1.40 -23.74 -10.95
CA LEU A 594 -0.77 -22.83 -11.91
C LEU A 594 -1.45 -22.80 -13.28
N PHE A 595 -2.46 -23.64 -13.51
CA PHE A 595 -3.05 -23.92 -14.82
C PHE A 595 -2.00 -24.34 -15.88
N GLU A 596 -1.00 -25.13 -15.46
CA GLU A 596 0.11 -25.57 -16.31
C GLU A 596 0.19 -27.10 -16.42
N PRO A 597 -0.45 -27.73 -17.42
CA PRO A 597 -0.48 -29.19 -17.56
C PRO A 597 0.90 -29.80 -17.88
N ARG A 598 1.84 -29.00 -18.40
CA ARG A 598 3.20 -29.45 -18.75
C ARG A 598 3.96 -30.03 -17.56
N LEU A 599 3.64 -29.61 -16.34
CA LEU A 599 4.28 -30.09 -15.10
C LEU A 599 4.19 -31.62 -14.94
N LEU A 600 3.10 -32.23 -15.42
CA LEU A 600 2.85 -33.67 -15.33
C LEU A 600 3.76 -34.51 -16.24
N ASN A 601 4.28 -33.92 -17.33
CA ASN A 601 4.98 -34.66 -18.39
C ASN A 601 6.41 -34.16 -18.65
N THR A 602 7.01 -33.44 -17.70
CA THR A 602 8.37 -32.88 -17.90
C THR A 602 9.49 -33.90 -17.82
N GLY A 603 9.33 -34.95 -17.01
CA GLY A 603 10.39 -35.93 -16.71
C GLY A 603 11.60 -35.38 -15.92
N SER A 604 11.73 -34.05 -15.79
CA SER A 604 12.84 -33.34 -15.12
C SER A 604 12.69 -33.22 -13.60
N LEU A 605 11.50 -33.51 -13.06
CA LEU A 605 11.24 -33.45 -11.62
C LEU A 605 11.85 -34.65 -10.89
N THR A 606 12.26 -34.41 -9.65
CA THR A 606 12.81 -35.41 -8.71
C THR A 606 11.99 -35.39 -7.42
N VAL A 607 12.18 -36.38 -6.55
CA VAL A 607 11.48 -36.45 -5.24
C VAL A 607 11.74 -35.19 -4.38
N ASN A 608 12.92 -34.57 -4.52
CA ASN A 608 13.31 -33.37 -3.78
C ASN A 608 12.91 -32.06 -4.48
N SER A 609 12.26 -32.11 -5.65
CA SER A 609 11.91 -30.92 -6.40
C SER A 609 10.85 -30.09 -5.68
N LYS A 610 11.08 -28.78 -5.61
CA LYS A 610 10.16 -27.82 -5.00
C LYS A 610 9.68 -26.81 -6.02
N LEU A 611 8.44 -26.40 -5.83
CA LEU A 611 7.80 -25.32 -6.55
C LEU A 611 7.94 -24.03 -5.75
N LEU A 612 8.75 -23.12 -6.27
CA LEU A 612 8.96 -21.77 -5.74
C LEU A 612 7.93 -20.82 -6.36
N ILE A 613 6.85 -20.52 -5.63
CA ILE A 613 5.84 -19.52 -6.00
C ILE A 613 5.96 -18.24 -5.16
N ARG A 614 5.32 -17.15 -5.59
CA ARG A 614 5.33 -15.85 -4.87
C ARG A 614 6.76 -15.43 -4.55
N ARG A 615 7.55 -15.31 -5.60
CA ARG A 615 9.00 -15.09 -5.47
C ARG A 615 9.36 -13.62 -5.31
N GLU A 616 8.47 -12.75 -5.78
CA GLU A 616 8.52 -11.33 -5.49
C GLU A 616 8.18 -11.12 -4.01
N VAL A 617 9.07 -10.43 -3.29
CA VAL A 617 9.04 -10.37 -1.82
C VAL A 617 7.81 -9.66 -1.27
N ARG A 618 7.28 -8.62 -1.95
CA ARG A 618 6.05 -7.93 -1.50
C ARG A 618 4.84 -8.84 -1.64
N GLN A 619 4.67 -9.50 -2.78
CA GLN A 619 3.59 -10.46 -3.04
C GLN A 619 3.64 -11.62 -2.05
N ARG A 620 4.84 -12.06 -1.66
CA ARG A 620 5.03 -13.09 -0.63
C ARG A 620 4.52 -12.62 0.73
N VAL A 621 4.94 -11.44 1.17
CA VAL A 621 4.48 -10.84 2.44
C VAL A 621 2.97 -10.58 2.40
N SER A 622 2.42 -10.02 1.32
CA SER A 622 0.97 -9.79 1.16
C SER A 622 0.16 -11.08 1.10
N ALA A 623 0.72 -12.19 0.59
CA ALA A 623 0.04 -13.48 0.64
C ALA A 623 0.02 -14.08 2.05
N ILE A 624 1.10 -13.87 2.82
CA ILE A 624 1.19 -14.26 4.23
C ILE A 624 0.25 -13.41 5.06
N ALA A 625 0.29 -12.08 4.96
CA ALA A 625 -0.47 -11.15 5.78
C ALA A 625 -1.23 -10.14 4.89
N PRO A 626 -2.35 -10.56 4.27
CA PRO A 626 -3.07 -9.74 3.28
C PRO A 626 -3.82 -8.54 3.90
N PHE A 627 -3.87 -8.45 5.23
CA PHE A 627 -4.42 -7.33 5.97
C PHE A 627 -3.38 -6.22 6.24
N LEU A 628 -2.11 -6.44 5.89
CA LEU A 628 -1.08 -5.41 5.92
C LEU A 628 -0.88 -4.87 4.51
N GLU A 629 -0.83 -3.54 4.38
CA GLU A 629 -0.47 -2.89 3.13
C GLU A 629 1.06 -2.88 3.00
N VAL A 630 1.59 -3.40 1.91
CA VAL A 630 3.03 -3.36 1.64
C VAL A 630 3.29 -2.21 0.67
N ILE A 631 3.96 -1.16 1.15
CA ILE A 631 4.20 0.09 0.41
C ILE A 631 5.71 0.33 0.33
N GLY A 632 6.17 0.75 -0.84
CA GLY A 632 7.57 1.09 -1.07
C GLY A 632 8.40 -0.03 -1.66
N ASP A 633 9.65 0.29 -1.93
CA ASP A 633 10.63 -0.63 -2.49
C ASP A 633 11.42 -1.34 -1.38
N PRO A 634 11.48 -2.68 -1.39
CA PRO A 634 12.30 -3.42 -0.44
C PRO A 634 13.78 -3.14 -0.69
N TYR A 635 14.58 -3.23 0.37
CA TYR A 635 16.03 -3.04 0.28
C TYR A 635 16.76 -4.28 0.78
N LEU A 636 17.88 -4.59 0.11
CA LEU A 636 18.74 -5.71 0.44
C LEU A 636 19.72 -5.29 1.53
N VAL A 637 19.91 -6.15 2.52
CA VAL A 637 20.95 -6.05 3.55
C VAL A 637 21.79 -7.31 3.52
N SER A 638 23.10 -7.19 3.69
CA SER A 638 24.02 -8.32 3.72
C SER A 638 24.78 -8.33 5.04
N THR A 639 24.37 -9.18 5.97
CA THR A 639 24.94 -9.25 7.32
C THR A 639 24.95 -10.68 7.85
N SER A 640 25.88 -10.99 8.74
CA SER A 640 25.89 -12.29 9.41
C SER A 640 24.90 -12.27 10.58
N VAL A 641 24.04 -13.29 10.63
CA VAL A 641 23.11 -13.50 11.74
C VAL A 641 23.59 -14.71 12.53
N ASN A 642 23.77 -14.54 13.84
CA ASN A 642 24.27 -15.61 14.69
C ASN A 642 23.28 -16.79 14.72
N SER A 643 23.76 -17.97 14.34
CA SER A 643 23.00 -19.24 14.24
C SER A 643 22.36 -19.76 15.55
N ARG A 644 22.48 -19.03 16.67
CA ARG A 644 21.78 -19.38 17.91
C ARG A 644 20.27 -19.10 17.81
N ASP A 645 19.86 -18.19 16.92
CA ASP A 645 18.47 -18.11 16.48
C ASP A 645 18.20 -19.26 15.50
N HIS A 646 17.47 -20.28 15.95
CA HIS A 646 17.09 -21.46 15.17
C HIS A 646 16.33 -21.14 13.86
N ASP A 647 15.87 -19.90 13.73
CA ASP A 647 15.00 -19.42 12.66
C ASP A 647 15.73 -18.87 11.43
N TYR A 648 17.04 -18.59 11.54
CA TYR A 648 17.88 -18.07 10.46
C TYR A 648 18.89 -19.12 9.97
N GLU A 649 19.05 -19.26 8.65
CA GLU A 649 20.03 -20.20 8.07
C GLU A 649 21.46 -19.67 8.23
N ALA A 650 22.34 -20.42 8.92
CA ALA A 650 23.71 -19.99 9.26
C ALA A 650 24.62 -19.61 8.08
N LYS A 651 24.31 -20.08 6.86
CA LYS A 651 25.10 -19.81 5.63
C LYS A 651 24.50 -18.70 4.76
N GLN A 652 23.37 -18.14 5.16
CA GLN A 652 22.69 -17.09 4.44
C GLN A 652 22.95 -15.74 5.10
N ASN A 653 23.28 -14.74 4.29
CA ASN A 653 23.56 -13.40 4.79
C ASN A 653 22.71 -12.31 4.12
N GLN A 654 22.05 -12.63 3.00
CA GLN A 654 21.26 -11.67 2.23
C GLN A 654 19.79 -11.74 2.63
N TYR A 655 19.29 -10.62 3.14
CA TYR A 655 17.93 -10.45 3.61
C TYR A 655 17.30 -9.21 2.99
N TRP A 656 16.07 -9.35 2.52
CA TRP A 656 15.23 -8.24 2.09
C TRP A 656 14.44 -7.72 3.27
N ILE A 657 14.50 -6.41 3.50
CA ILE A 657 13.61 -5.75 4.45
C ILE A 657 12.45 -5.14 3.65
N VAL A 658 11.24 -5.57 3.99
CA VAL A 658 9.98 -5.17 3.36
C VAL A 658 9.14 -4.42 4.39
N GLU A 659 8.62 -3.27 3.98
CA GLU A 659 7.86 -2.38 4.85
C GLU A 659 6.36 -2.65 4.76
N ALA A 660 5.73 -2.94 5.92
CA ALA A 660 4.33 -3.29 6.00
C ALA A 660 3.57 -2.37 6.97
N TYR A 661 2.37 -1.98 6.56
CA TYR A 661 1.61 -0.88 7.15
C TYR A 661 0.22 -1.33 7.57
N THR A 662 -0.28 -0.69 8.63
CA THR A 662 -1.72 -0.67 8.91
C THR A 662 -2.29 0.67 8.47
N SER A 663 -3.47 0.61 7.84
CA SER A 663 -4.13 1.75 7.24
C SER A 663 -5.60 1.80 7.66
N SER A 664 -6.19 3.00 7.66
CA SER A 664 -7.64 3.14 7.79
C SER A 664 -8.14 4.42 7.09
N ARG A 665 -9.37 4.34 6.59
CA ARG A 665 -10.08 5.44 5.92
C ARG A 665 -11.11 6.15 6.82
N THR A 666 -11.29 5.66 8.04
CA THR A 666 -12.39 6.01 8.95
C THR A 666 -11.89 6.51 10.30
N TYR A 667 -10.66 7.05 10.37
CA TYR A 667 -10.18 7.72 11.58
C TYR A 667 -10.97 9.03 11.79
N PRO A 668 -11.65 9.21 12.94
CA PRO A 668 -12.48 10.38 13.20
C PRO A 668 -11.70 11.71 13.12
N TYR A 669 -12.25 12.69 12.42
CA TYR A 669 -11.73 14.06 12.23
C TYR A 669 -10.36 14.18 11.53
N ALA A 670 -9.72 13.07 11.13
CA ALA A 670 -8.46 13.13 10.40
C ALA A 670 -8.70 13.46 8.92
N ALA A 671 -7.90 14.34 8.35
CA ALA A 671 -7.98 14.65 6.93
C ALA A 671 -7.38 13.56 6.04
N ASN A 672 -7.94 13.43 4.83
CA ASN A 672 -7.32 12.68 3.74
C ASN A 672 -5.98 13.31 3.36
N LEU A 673 -5.18 12.56 2.60
CA LEU A 673 -3.96 13.06 1.99
C LEU A 673 -4.25 14.18 0.97
N PRO A 674 -3.37 15.20 0.85
CA PRO A 674 -3.48 16.25 -0.16
C PRO A 674 -3.58 15.72 -1.60
N ASP A 675 -2.95 14.58 -1.89
CA ASP A 675 -2.96 13.91 -3.20
C ASP A 675 -4.33 13.32 -3.60
N GLY A 676 -5.37 13.47 -2.76
CA GLY A 676 -6.72 12.93 -3.00
C GLY A 676 -6.92 11.46 -2.61
N ARG A 677 -5.87 10.77 -2.15
CA ARG A 677 -6.00 9.41 -1.61
C ARG A 677 -6.86 9.40 -0.34
N PRO A 678 -7.89 8.52 -0.22
CA PRO A 678 -8.82 8.50 0.92
C PRO A 678 -8.21 7.82 2.16
N LEU A 679 -6.94 8.10 2.47
CA LEU A 679 -6.20 7.54 3.61
C LEU A 679 -6.16 8.55 4.75
N ARG A 680 -6.60 8.14 5.95
CA ARG A 680 -6.70 9.02 7.14
C ARG A 680 -5.83 8.58 8.31
N TYR A 681 -5.36 7.35 8.27
CA TYR A 681 -4.52 6.75 9.29
C TYR A 681 -3.51 5.84 8.61
N LEU A 682 -2.24 5.97 8.98
CA LEU A 682 -1.16 5.14 8.49
C LEU A 682 -0.12 4.92 9.58
N ARG A 683 0.28 3.67 9.79
CA ARG A 683 1.40 3.29 10.66
C ARG A 683 2.27 2.26 9.96
N ASN A 684 3.58 2.43 10.05
CA ASN A 684 4.54 1.39 9.68
C ASN A 684 4.65 0.41 10.86
N SER A 685 3.66 -0.47 10.98
CA SER A 685 3.50 -1.33 12.16
C SER A 685 4.34 -2.59 12.11
N VAL A 686 4.78 -3.04 10.92
CA VAL A 686 5.49 -4.31 10.76
C VAL A 686 6.69 -4.18 9.81
N LYS A 687 7.83 -4.71 10.24
CA LYS A 687 9.03 -4.97 9.42
C LYS A 687 9.06 -6.44 9.03
N ALA A 688 9.00 -6.73 7.74
CA ALA A 688 9.09 -8.08 7.23
C ALA A 688 10.50 -8.37 6.71
N ILE A 689 11.16 -9.39 7.25
CA ILE A 689 12.47 -9.86 6.79
C ILE A 689 12.26 -11.08 5.91
N VAL A 690 12.69 -11.01 4.66
CA VAL A 690 12.60 -12.12 3.70
C VAL A 690 13.99 -12.59 3.30
N ASP A 691 14.28 -13.86 3.54
CA ASP A 691 15.52 -14.49 3.10
C ASP A 691 15.58 -14.55 1.55
N ALA A 692 16.64 -13.98 0.95
CA ALA A 692 16.78 -13.90 -0.50
C ALA A 692 17.00 -15.27 -1.19
N TYR A 693 17.43 -16.29 -0.44
CA TYR A 693 17.70 -17.65 -0.92
C TYR A 693 16.56 -18.63 -0.57
N SER A 694 16.21 -18.74 0.72
CA SER A 694 15.18 -19.68 1.17
C SER A 694 13.76 -19.13 1.01
N GLY A 695 13.58 -17.80 1.02
CA GLY A 695 12.26 -17.18 0.99
C GLY A 695 11.48 -17.30 2.31
N ARG A 696 12.12 -17.72 3.40
CA ARG A 696 11.57 -17.64 4.77
C ARG A 696 11.26 -16.20 5.13
N VAL A 697 10.17 -15.99 5.86
CA VAL A 697 9.67 -14.66 6.23
C VAL A 697 9.52 -14.56 7.73
N HIS A 698 10.04 -13.48 8.31
CA HIS A 698 9.84 -13.11 9.71
C HIS A 698 9.16 -11.75 9.79
N LEU A 699 8.08 -11.63 10.58
CA LEU A 699 7.32 -10.38 10.74
C LEU A 699 7.55 -9.82 12.15
N TYR A 700 8.19 -8.66 12.23
CA TYR A 700 8.51 -7.97 13.48
C TYR A 700 7.63 -6.73 13.65
N VAL A 701 7.02 -6.54 14.82
CA VAL A 701 6.14 -5.41 15.09
C VAL A 701 6.94 -4.20 15.55
N SER A 702 7.03 -3.16 14.72
CA SER A 702 7.74 -1.91 15.00
C SER A 702 6.91 -0.88 15.77
N GLU A 703 5.59 -0.92 15.67
CA GLU A 703 4.69 -0.02 16.41
C GLU A 703 3.73 -0.81 17.30
N PRO A 704 4.15 -1.19 18.53
CA PRO A 704 3.34 -2.03 19.41
C PRO A 704 2.10 -1.33 19.95
N ARG A 705 1.98 0.01 19.83
CA ARG A 705 0.81 0.77 20.30
C ARG A 705 -0.28 0.95 19.25
N ASP A 706 -0.05 0.48 18.02
CA ASP A 706 -1.07 0.57 16.98
C ASP A 706 -2.25 -0.38 17.28
N PRO A 707 -3.49 0.13 17.44
CA PRO A 707 -4.65 -0.70 17.76
C PRO A 707 -4.98 -1.74 16.67
N ILE A 708 -4.70 -1.44 15.40
CA ILE A 708 -4.98 -2.38 14.30
C ILE A 708 -4.04 -3.59 14.41
N ILE A 709 -2.73 -3.39 14.58
CA ILE A 709 -1.79 -4.50 14.73
C ILE A 709 -2.03 -5.29 16.02
N LEU A 710 -2.40 -4.63 17.13
CA LEU A 710 -2.77 -5.31 18.36
C LEU A 710 -3.98 -6.25 18.17
N GLY A 711 -4.96 -5.83 17.37
CA GLY A 711 -6.08 -6.69 16.96
C GLY A 711 -5.63 -7.93 16.19
N TRP A 712 -4.70 -7.76 15.25
CA TRP A 712 -4.14 -8.88 14.47
C TRP A 712 -3.23 -9.79 15.28
N GLN A 713 -2.45 -9.27 16.22
CA GLN A 713 -1.63 -10.06 17.14
C GLN A 713 -2.48 -10.96 18.04
N ARG A 714 -3.66 -10.49 18.48
CA ARG A 714 -4.61 -11.34 19.24
C ARG A 714 -5.16 -12.51 18.41
N LEU A 715 -5.39 -12.30 17.12
CA LEU A 715 -5.90 -13.34 16.22
C LEU A 715 -4.81 -14.33 15.79
N PHE A 716 -3.60 -13.83 15.55
CA PHE A 716 -2.46 -14.58 15.02
C PHE A 716 -1.18 -14.30 15.83
N PRO A 717 -1.09 -14.75 17.09
CA PRO A 717 0.07 -14.48 17.95
C PRO A 717 1.36 -15.07 17.36
N ASP A 718 1.28 -16.28 16.79
CA ASP A 718 2.44 -17.00 16.22
C ASP A 718 3.00 -16.35 14.94
N LEU A 719 2.28 -15.39 14.34
CA LEU A 719 2.66 -14.72 13.10
C LEU A 719 3.62 -13.55 13.35
N PHE A 720 3.55 -12.93 14.52
CA PHE A 720 4.24 -11.68 14.82
C PHE A 720 5.24 -11.86 15.95
N LYS A 721 6.42 -11.26 15.78
CA LYS A 721 7.45 -11.17 16.81
C LYS A 721 7.64 -9.73 17.27
N PRO A 722 7.99 -9.48 18.54
CA PRO A 722 8.45 -8.18 19.00
C PRO A 722 9.69 -7.71 18.23
N LEU A 723 9.85 -6.40 18.01
CA LEU A 723 11.04 -5.85 17.35
C LEU A 723 12.33 -6.18 18.10
N GLU A 724 12.24 -6.36 19.42
CA GLU A 724 13.33 -6.71 20.32
C GLU A 724 13.89 -8.13 20.09
N GLU A 725 13.13 -9.01 19.46
CA GLU A 725 13.60 -10.35 19.05
C GLU A 725 14.35 -10.31 17.71
N MET A 726 14.29 -9.20 16.96
CA MET A 726 15.04 -9.07 15.71
C MET A 726 16.55 -9.12 16.00
N PRO A 727 17.36 -9.93 15.29
CA PRO A 727 18.81 -9.97 15.49
C PRO A 727 19.42 -8.57 15.43
N SER A 728 20.34 -8.25 16.36
CA SER A 728 20.93 -6.92 16.46
C SER A 728 21.62 -6.49 15.17
N SER A 729 22.29 -7.43 14.49
CA SER A 729 22.94 -7.17 13.20
C SER A 729 21.96 -6.71 12.12
N LEU A 730 20.72 -7.23 12.09
CA LEU A 730 19.67 -6.74 11.18
C LEU A 730 19.03 -5.45 11.67
N ARG A 731 18.84 -5.30 12.98
CA ARG A 731 18.23 -4.12 13.59
C ARG A 731 19.04 -2.85 13.31
N GLU A 732 20.37 -2.97 13.30
CA GLU A 732 21.29 -1.88 12.95
C GLU A 732 21.13 -1.39 11.50
N HIS A 733 20.49 -2.18 10.63
CA HIS A 733 20.22 -1.80 9.24
C HIS A 733 18.82 -1.23 9.01
N LEU A 734 17.95 -1.16 10.03
CA LEU A 734 16.62 -0.57 9.87
C LEU A 734 16.72 0.91 9.53
N LYS A 735 15.94 1.36 8.54
CA LYS A 735 15.79 2.78 8.21
C LYS A 735 14.34 3.22 8.32
N VAL A 736 14.13 4.52 8.53
CA VAL A 736 12.78 5.10 8.46
C VAL A 736 12.28 4.99 7.02
N PRO A 737 11.08 4.44 6.77
CA PRO A 737 10.58 4.28 5.41
C PRO A 737 10.28 5.64 4.76
N THR A 738 10.79 5.84 3.55
CA THR A 738 10.57 7.06 2.77
C THR A 738 9.08 7.31 2.50
N ASP A 739 8.28 6.27 2.26
CA ASP A 739 6.85 6.42 1.98
C ASP A 739 6.04 6.94 3.18
N LEU A 740 6.31 6.43 4.39
CA LEU A 740 5.70 6.96 5.62
C LEU A 740 6.10 8.41 5.83
N PHE A 741 7.39 8.67 5.69
CA PHE A 741 7.96 10.00 5.89
C PHE A 741 7.37 11.01 4.90
N ASN A 742 7.18 10.63 3.64
CA ASN A 742 6.50 11.43 2.64
C ASN A 742 5.05 11.74 3.04
N VAL A 743 4.29 10.74 3.50
CA VAL A 743 2.93 10.95 4.01
C VAL A 743 2.91 11.94 5.19
N GLN A 744 3.88 11.82 6.10
CA GLN A 744 4.02 12.72 7.24
C GLN A 744 4.38 14.15 6.80
N VAL A 745 5.31 14.30 5.86
CA VAL A 745 5.67 15.58 5.23
C VAL A 745 4.45 16.23 4.60
N GLN A 746 3.71 15.51 3.75
CA GLN A 746 2.54 16.05 3.04
C GLN A 746 1.47 16.57 4.01
N GLN A 747 1.22 15.86 5.11
CA GLN A 747 0.30 16.35 6.13
C GLN A 747 0.90 17.51 6.93
N LEU A 748 2.20 17.47 7.24
CA LEU A 748 2.89 18.53 7.98
C LEU A 748 2.88 19.87 7.23
N LEU A 749 2.84 19.87 5.89
CA LEU A 749 2.78 21.08 5.07
C LEU A 749 1.70 22.06 5.52
N ARG A 750 0.56 21.55 5.98
CA ARG A 750 -0.55 22.36 6.51
C ARG A 750 -0.75 22.19 8.02
N TYR A 751 -0.57 20.98 8.55
CA TYR A 751 -0.87 20.65 9.96
C TYR A 751 0.27 20.94 10.94
N HIS A 752 1.34 21.60 10.51
CA HIS A 752 2.29 22.22 11.43
C HIS A 752 1.69 23.44 12.14
N VAL A 753 0.69 24.10 11.54
CA VAL A 753 -0.05 25.21 12.16
C VAL A 753 -1.06 24.66 13.16
N THR A 754 -0.92 25.06 14.43
CA THR A 754 -1.82 24.64 15.51
C THR A 754 -2.87 25.70 15.87
N ASP A 755 -2.67 26.96 15.46
CA ASP A 755 -3.64 28.04 15.68
C ASP A 755 -4.78 27.97 14.65
N PRO A 756 -6.06 27.85 15.08
CA PRO A 756 -7.20 27.74 14.17
C PRO A 756 -7.40 28.95 13.26
N ARG A 757 -7.05 30.16 13.70
CA ARG A 757 -7.22 31.38 12.90
C ARG A 757 -6.24 31.39 11.73
N ILE A 758 -4.97 31.09 12.00
CA ILE A 758 -3.92 31.00 10.96
C ILE A 758 -4.21 29.83 10.02
N PHE A 759 -4.67 28.70 10.57
CA PHE A 759 -5.03 27.53 9.77
C PHE A 759 -6.19 27.79 8.81
N TYR A 760 -7.19 28.57 9.25
CA TYR A 760 -8.35 28.95 8.44
C TYR A 760 -7.99 29.96 7.34
N SER A 761 -7.14 30.96 7.62
CA SER A 761 -6.72 31.94 6.61
C SER A 761 -5.81 31.32 5.55
N GLY A 762 -5.05 30.28 5.90
CA GLY A 762 -4.12 29.62 4.97
C GLY A 762 -2.83 30.40 4.73
N ASP A 763 -2.47 31.30 5.66
CA ASP A 763 -1.31 32.21 5.49
C ASP A 763 0.05 31.52 5.66
N ASP A 764 0.14 30.46 6.48
CA ASP A 764 1.37 29.70 6.77
C ASP A 764 1.23 28.25 6.26
N VAL A 765 1.09 28.10 4.94
CA VAL A 765 1.12 26.80 4.26
C VAL A 765 2.50 26.58 3.68
N TRP A 766 3.06 25.37 3.84
CA TRP A 766 4.35 25.00 3.27
C TRP A 766 4.19 24.16 2.00
N GLN A 767 5.30 24.02 1.26
CA GLN A 767 5.45 23.14 0.12
C GLN A 767 6.81 22.44 0.17
N VAL A 768 6.91 21.32 -0.53
CA VAL A 768 8.21 20.70 -0.85
C VAL A 768 8.88 21.56 -1.93
N PRO A 769 10.14 22.02 -1.72
CA PRO A 769 10.86 22.79 -2.72
C PRO A 769 11.13 21.97 -3.97
N LYS A 770 11.42 22.66 -5.06
CA LYS A 770 11.82 22.04 -6.31
C LYS A 770 13.34 22.09 -6.50
N GLU A 771 13.87 21.10 -7.19
CA GLU A 771 15.24 21.05 -7.70
C GLU A 771 15.25 20.71 -9.19
N LEU A 772 16.34 21.01 -9.88
CA LEU A 772 16.64 20.63 -11.23
C LEU A 772 17.44 19.33 -11.18
N TYR A 773 16.82 18.23 -11.62
CA TYR A 773 17.48 16.94 -11.76
C TYR A 773 17.74 16.67 -13.25
N GLY A 774 19.02 16.65 -13.63
CA GLY A 774 19.42 16.72 -15.03
C GLY A 774 18.91 18.02 -15.68
N LYS A 775 17.83 17.92 -16.46
CA LYS A 775 17.20 19.08 -17.16
C LYS A 775 15.75 19.32 -16.73
N ARG A 776 15.22 18.55 -15.77
CA ARG A 776 13.81 18.59 -15.37
C ARG A 776 13.69 19.17 -13.97
N GLN A 777 12.75 20.10 -13.80
CA GLN A 777 12.40 20.61 -12.48
C GLN A 777 11.46 19.60 -11.80
N VAL A 778 11.88 19.05 -10.67
CA VAL A 778 11.18 18.02 -9.89
C VAL A 778 11.10 18.45 -8.41
N PRO A 779 10.11 18.00 -7.64
CA PRO A 779 10.13 18.16 -6.18
C PRO A 779 11.36 17.46 -5.59
N VAL A 780 11.96 18.05 -4.55
CA VAL A 780 13.08 17.42 -3.83
C VAL A 780 12.56 16.19 -3.09
N ASP A 781 13.05 15.01 -3.46
CA ASP A 781 12.77 13.76 -2.76
C ASP A 781 13.54 13.70 -1.43
N PRO A 782 12.99 13.05 -0.38
CA PRO A 782 13.73 12.84 0.85
C PRO A 782 15.00 12.03 0.62
N TYR A 783 16.10 12.47 1.23
CA TYR A 783 17.40 11.83 1.05
C TYR A 783 18.01 11.43 2.40
N HIS A 784 18.75 10.32 2.38
CA HIS A 784 19.45 9.80 3.54
C HIS A 784 20.81 10.49 3.69
N ILE A 785 21.13 10.95 4.89
CA ILE A 785 22.45 11.48 5.24
C ILE A 785 22.90 10.97 6.60
N THR A 786 24.19 11.08 6.88
CA THR A 786 24.74 10.84 8.22
C THR A 786 25.18 12.19 8.73
N ALA A 787 24.50 12.71 9.74
CA ALA A 787 24.79 14.03 10.28
C ALA A 787 24.50 14.11 11.78
N GLN A 788 25.02 15.16 12.39
CA GLN A 788 24.72 15.54 13.77
C GLN A 788 23.56 16.54 13.74
N LEU A 789 22.54 16.35 14.59
CA LEU A 789 21.46 17.32 14.74
C LEU A 789 21.86 18.48 15.67
N GLY A 790 22.84 18.27 16.54
CA GLY A 790 23.42 19.28 17.42
C GLY A 790 24.93 19.09 17.60
N SER A 791 25.64 20.15 18.02
CA SER A 791 27.11 20.20 18.08
C SER A 791 27.77 19.27 19.11
N GLN A 792 26.97 18.58 19.95
CA GLN A 792 27.46 17.61 20.95
C GLN A 792 26.88 16.21 20.74
N GLU A 793 26.09 16.00 19.69
CA GLU A 793 25.49 14.70 19.41
C GLU A 793 26.38 13.87 18.48
N SER A 794 26.39 12.55 18.67
CA SER A 794 27.00 11.63 17.71
C SER A 794 26.29 11.71 16.36
N SER A 795 27.02 11.48 15.27
CA SER A 795 26.38 11.40 13.96
C SER A 795 25.43 10.21 13.87
N GLU A 796 24.24 10.46 13.33
CA GLU A 796 23.21 9.46 13.14
C GLU A 796 22.82 9.37 11.67
N PHE A 797 22.28 8.21 11.27
CA PHE A 797 21.65 8.04 9.97
C PHE A 797 20.25 8.67 9.98
N LEU A 798 20.08 9.72 9.19
CA LEU A 798 18.89 10.56 9.12
C LEU A 798 18.26 10.49 7.73
N LEU A 799 16.93 10.55 7.68
CA LEU A 799 16.18 10.87 6.46
C LEU A 799 15.73 12.33 6.54
N LEU A 800 16.11 13.15 5.57
CA LEU A 800 15.87 14.59 5.59
C LEU A 800 14.92 15.05 4.48
N GLN A 801 14.09 16.03 4.81
CA GLN A 801 13.28 16.78 3.85
C GLN A 801 13.37 18.29 4.11
N PRO A 802 13.87 19.09 3.15
CA PRO A 802 13.74 20.54 3.21
C PRO A 802 12.32 21.01 2.90
N LEU A 803 11.88 22.10 3.55
CA LEU A 803 10.54 22.68 3.43
C LEU A 803 10.61 24.20 3.24
N THR A 804 9.80 24.73 2.32
CA THR A 804 9.66 26.16 2.04
C THR A 804 8.20 26.59 2.18
N PRO A 805 7.89 27.87 2.44
CA PRO A 805 6.52 28.35 2.39
C PRO A 805 5.94 28.24 0.98
N LEU A 806 4.61 28.17 0.89
CA LEU A 806 3.89 28.28 -0.36
C LEU A 806 4.21 29.65 -0.99
N ALA A 807 4.59 29.65 -2.28
CA ALA A 807 4.97 30.85 -3.05
C ALA A 807 6.26 31.59 -2.62
N ARG A 808 7.05 31.08 -1.67
CA ARG A 808 8.38 31.64 -1.35
C ARG A 808 9.45 30.54 -1.41
N PRO A 809 10.55 30.72 -2.16
CA PRO A 809 11.56 29.67 -2.30
C PRO A 809 12.58 29.60 -1.14
N ASN A 810 12.48 30.47 -0.13
CA ASN A 810 13.36 30.45 1.04
C ASN A 810 13.01 29.28 1.99
N LEU A 811 14.02 28.64 2.58
CA LEU A 811 13.83 27.60 3.58
C LEU A 811 13.14 28.16 4.83
N SER A 812 12.15 27.42 5.33
CA SER A 812 11.48 27.72 6.60
C SER A 812 11.64 26.60 7.63
N ALA A 813 11.84 25.36 7.18
CA ALA A 813 12.12 24.26 8.09
C ALA A 813 12.80 23.08 7.40
N TRP A 814 13.40 22.21 8.21
CA TRP A 814 13.79 20.85 7.85
C TRP A 814 13.10 19.85 8.75
N LEU A 815 12.56 18.79 8.15
CA LEU A 815 12.13 17.62 8.90
C LEU A 815 13.22 16.55 8.79
N ALA A 816 13.64 16.03 9.94
CA ALA A 816 14.60 14.95 10.06
C ALA A 816 13.96 13.74 10.75
N ALA A 817 14.08 12.55 10.17
CA ALA A 817 13.72 11.31 10.82
C ALA A 817 14.97 10.52 11.21
N ARG A 818 15.07 10.15 12.48
CA ARG A 818 16.20 9.41 13.05
C ARG A 818 16.03 7.92 12.82
N SER A 819 17.06 7.24 12.30
CA SER A 819 17.00 5.81 11.95
C SER A 819 17.84 4.90 12.86
N ASP A 820 18.57 5.44 13.83
CA ASP A 820 19.51 4.65 14.63
C ASP A 820 19.06 4.46 16.09
N GLY A 821 19.31 3.25 16.62
CA GLY A 821 19.14 2.89 18.03
C GLY A 821 17.75 3.20 18.61
N ASP A 822 17.72 3.68 19.85
CA ASP A 822 16.50 4.07 20.58
C ASP A 822 15.84 5.34 20.02
N HIS A 823 16.47 5.97 19.03
CA HIS A 823 15.92 7.12 18.31
C HIS A 823 15.15 6.73 17.04
N TYR A 824 15.15 5.45 16.67
CA TYR A 824 14.44 4.94 15.50
C TYR A 824 12.99 5.48 15.41
N GLY A 825 12.67 6.13 14.29
CA GLY A 825 11.33 6.66 14.01
C GLY A 825 11.00 8.01 14.67
N LYS A 826 11.89 8.58 15.49
CA LYS A 826 11.69 9.92 16.07
C LYS A 826 11.88 10.99 15.01
N LEU A 827 10.92 11.92 14.94
CA LEU A 827 10.91 13.04 14.02
C LEU A 827 11.33 14.33 14.73
N VAL A 828 12.27 15.06 14.13
CA VAL A 828 12.75 16.36 14.60
C VAL A 828 12.49 17.42 13.54
N LEU A 829 11.74 18.46 13.89
CA LEU A 829 11.46 19.60 13.02
C LEU A 829 12.38 20.78 13.39
N LEU A 830 13.37 21.02 12.56
CA LEU A 830 14.27 22.17 12.68
C LEU A 830 13.59 23.37 12.00
N ARG A 831 13.14 24.36 12.76
CA ARG A 831 12.55 25.59 12.21
C ARG A 831 13.60 26.69 12.07
N PHE A 832 13.52 27.41 10.97
CA PHE A 832 14.36 28.56 10.69
C PHE A 832 13.61 29.87 10.99
N PRO A 833 14.31 30.93 11.44
CA PRO A 833 13.68 32.21 11.72
C PRO A 833 13.24 32.93 10.44
N SER A 834 12.01 33.45 10.43
CA SER A 834 11.45 34.17 9.28
C SER A 834 12.12 35.53 8.99
N GLN A 835 12.93 36.04 9.92
CA GLN A 835 13.60 37.33 9.81
C GLN A 835 14.85 37.29 8.91
N THR A 836 15.50 36.12 8.78
CA THR A 836 16.69 35.95 7.96
C THR A 836 16.36 35.06 6.76
N PRO A 837 16.49 35.55 5.52
CA PRO A 837 16.23 34.73 4.34
C PRO A 837 17.33 33.66 4.21
N ILE A 838 16.95 32.40 4.39
CA ILE A 838 17.80 31.26 4.09
C ILE A 838 17.36 30.72 2.73
N PHE A 839 18.28 30.61 1.79
CA PHE A 839 17.95 30.18 0.44
C PHE A 839 17.56 28.70 0.39
N GLY A 840 16.52 28.39 -0.37
CA GLY A 840 16.15 27.00 -0.65
C GLY A 840 16.87 26.41 -1.84
N PRO A 841 16.68 25.09 -2.07
CA PRO A 841 17.30 24.36 -3.17
C PRO A 841 17.13 25.05 -4.53
N GLU A 842 15.92 25.50 -4.85
CA GLU A 842 15.60 26.20 -6.10
C GLU A 842 16.44 27.48 -6.30
N GLN A 843 16.65 28.26 -5.23
CA GLN A 843 17.44 29.49 -5.29
C GLN A 843 18.93 29.21 -5.43
N ILE A 844 19.46 28.25 -4.66
CA ILE A 844 20.87 27.88 -4.74
C ILE A 844 21.19 27.38 -6.14
N GLN A 845 20.32 26.56 -6.72
CA GLN A 845 20.55 26.06 -8.06
C GLN A 845 20.43 27.14 -9.14
N ALA A 846 19.53 28.11 -8.96
CA ALA A 846 19.51 29.30 -9.81
C ALA A 846 20.82 30.09 -9.72
N LEU A 847 21.39 30.25 -8.52
CA LEU A 847 22.67 30.92 -8.32
C LEU A 847 23.83 30.13 -8.96
N ILE A 848 23.84 28.80 -8.84
CA ILE A 848 24.84 27.92 -9.50
C ILE A 848 24.79 28.10 -11.02
N ASN A 849 23.59 28.13 -11.61
CA ASN A 849 23.41 28.29 -13.05
C ASN A 849 23.66 29.72 -13.56
N GLN A 850 23.58 30.72 -12.67
CA GLN A 850 23.88 32.12 -12.96
C GLN A 850 25.37 32.46 -12.81
N ASP A 851 26.14 31.63 -12.10
CA ASP A 851 27.58 31.82 -11.99
C ASP A 851 28.23 31.74 -13.40
N PRO A 852 28.91 32.80 -13.87
CA PRO A 852 29.44 32.84 -15.23
C PRO A 852 30.43 31.72 -15.53
N GLN A 853 31.24 31.30 -14.56
CA GLN A 853 32.26 30.26 -14.76
C GLN A 853 31.62 28.88 -14.85
N ILE A 854 30.69 28.57 -13.94
CA ILE A 854 29.96 27.30 -13.95
C ILE A 854 29.09 27.20 -15.21
N SER A 855 28.34 28.25 -15.53
CA SER A 855 27.45 28.31 -16.70
C SER A 855 28.23 28.15 -18.01
N GLN A 856 29.40 28.81 -18.13
CA GLN A 856 30.29 28.62 -19.27
C GLN A 856 30.77 27.16 -19.38
N GLN A 857 31.19 26.56 -18.27
CA GLN A 857 31.69 25.18 -18.25
C GLN A 857 30.60 24.17 -18.60
N PHE A 858 29.41 24.29 -18.02
CA PHE A 858 28.25 23.45 -18.35
C PHE A 858 27.86 23.62 -19.82
N GLY A 859 27.86 24.86 -20.31
CA GLY A 859 27.61 25.16 -21.71
C GLY A 859 28.64 24.55 -22.66
N LEU A 860 29.89 24.34 -22.24
CA LEU A 860 30.92 23.64 -23.04
C LEU A 860 30.75 22.12 -22.99
N TRP A 861 30.43 21.57 -21.82
CA TRP A 861 30.21 20.13 -21.64
C TRP A 861 28.90 19.63 -22.22
N ASP A 862 27.88 20.48 -22.36
CA ASP A 862 26.61 20.13 -23.00
C ASP A 862 26.62 20.45 -24.52
N ARG A 863 27.73 20.15 -25.20
CA ARG A 863 27.92 20.28 -26.66
C ARG A 863 28.42 18.98 -27.28
N ALA A 864 28.34 18.90 -28.61
CA ALA A 864 29.09 17.94 -29.43
C ALA A 864 28.96 16.44 -29.05
N GLY A 865 27.82 16.05 -28.49
CA GLY A 865 27.52 14.64 -28.17
C GLY A 865 27.70 14.24 -26.70
N SER A 866 28.13 15.15 -25.82
CA SER A 866 28.05 14.97 -24.36
C SER A 866 26.85 15.69 -23.76
N GLU A 867 26.48 15.28 -22.54
CA GLU A 867 25.40 15.83 -21.75
C GLU A 867 25.85 15.96 -20.29
N VAL A 868 25.61 17.15 -19.72
CA VAL A 868 25.76 17.39 -18.29
C VAL A 868 24.50 16.89 -17.58
N VAL A 869 24.70 16.10 -16.53
CA VAL A 869 23.64 15.64 -15.65
C VAL A 869 23.89 16.19 -14.26
N GLN A 870 23.08 17.16 -13.86
CA GLN A 870 23.03 17.67 -12.49
C GLN A 870 22.35 16.64 -11.58
N GLY A 871 23.02 16.27 -10.50
CA GLY A 871 22.51 15.35 -9.49
C GLY A 871 21.55 16.00 -8.50
N ASN A 872 21.25 15.30 -7.42
CA ASN A 872 20.43 15.82 -6.32
C ASN A 872 21.20 16.90 -5.54
N LEU A 873 20.54 18.02 -5.24
CA LEU A 873 21.11 19.09 -4.43
C LEU A 873 20.87 18.77 -2.94
N LEU A 874 21.92 18.31 -2.26
CA LEU A 874 21.85 17.96 -0.85
C LEU A 874 22.03 19.21 0.01
N VAL A 875 21.13 19.40 0.98
CA VAL A 875 21.23 20.47 1.97
C VAL A 875 21.59 19.86 3.32
N VAL A 876 22.81 20.09 3.77
CA VAL A 876 23.43 19.34 4.86
C VAL A 876 23.76 20.29 6.03
N PRO A 877 23.33 19.99 7.26
CA PRO A 877 23.83 20.71 8.44
C PRO A 877 25.31 20.42 8.65
N LEU A 878 26.11 21.47 8.84
CA LEU A 878 27.52 21.35 9.16
C LEU A 878 27.90 22.34 10.25
N GLY A 879 28.17 21.83 11.46
CA GLY A 879 28.41 22.67 12.63
C GLY A 879 27.22 23.61 12.88
N LYS A 880 27.44 24.91 12.76
CA LYS A 880 26.39 25.95 12.88
C LYS A 880 25.92 26.51 11.54
N ALA A 881 26.43 26.03 10.41
CA ALA A 881 26.10 26.51 9.07
C ALA A 881 25.36 25.45 8.24
N LEU A 882 24.90 25.84 7.05
CA LEU A 882 24.32 24.94 6.06
C LEU A 882 25.25 24.83 4.86
N LEU A 883 25.52 23.60 4.44
CA LEU A 883 26.30 23.28 3.26
C LEU A 883 25.37 22.71 2.18
N TYR A 884 25.42 23.29 1.00
CA TYR A 884 24.74 22.79 -0.20
C TYR A 884 25.76 22.04 -1.05
N VAL A 885 25.45 20.81 -1.47
CA VAL A 885 26.33 19.98 -2.30
C VAL A 885 25.56 19.43 -3.48
N GLU A 886 26.04 19.68 -4.69
CA GLU A 886 25.48 19.18 -5.95
C GLU A 886 26.54 18.42 -6.75
N PRO A 887 26.41 17.10 -6.93
CA PRO A 887 27.29 16.35 -7.80
C PRO A 887 26.93 16.58 -9.27
N VAL A 888 27.95 16.73 -10.11
CA VAL A 888 27.81 16.95 -11.56
C VAL A 888 28.42 15.80 -12.33
N TYR A 889 27.59 15.11 -13.10
CA TYR A 889 27.99 13.98 -13.92
C TYR A 889 28.09 14.36 -15.39
N LEU A 890 29.01 13.72 -16.11
CA LEU A 890 29.09 13.79 -17.57
C LEU A 890 28.76 12.42 -18.16
N ARG A 891 28.01 12.43 -19.26
CA ARG A 891 27.79 11.23 -20.07
C ARG A 891 27.71 11.59 -21.55
N ALA A 892 27.86 10.62 -22.43
CA ALA A 892 27.53 10.82 -23.84
C ALA A 892 26.00 10.80 -24.05
N ARG A 893 25.52 11.53 -25.06
CA ARG A 893 24.09 11.61 -25.42
C ARG A 893 23.56 10.29 -25.97
N GLN A 894 24.41 9.52 -26.65
CA GLN A 894 24.08 8.22 -27.22
C GLN A 894 24.86 7.12 -26.50
N GLY A 895 24.32 6.68 -25.36
CA GLY A 895 25.00 5.72 -24.47
C GLY A 895 26.15 6.36 -23.69
N GLY A 896 26.89 5.56 -22.93
CA GLY A 896 28.01 6.04 -22.11
C GLY A 896 27.73 6.01 -20.62
N LEU A 897 28.79 5.80 -19.86
CA LEU A 897 28.78 5.71 -18.40
C LEU A 897 28.74 7.11 -17.81
N PRO A 898 27.79 7.42 -16.91
CA PRO A 898 27.85 8.64 -16.12
C PRO A 898 29.09 8.66 -15.25
N THR A 899 29.96 9.66 -15.45
CA THR A 899 31.18 9.88 -14.65
C THR A 899 31.01 11.11 -13.77
N LEU A 900 31.28 10.97 -12.47
CA LEU A 900 31.31 12.09 -11.54
C LEU A 900 32.51 12.98 -11.87
N THR A 901 32.25 14.17 -12.43
CA THR A 901 33.32 15.04 -12.95
C THR A 901 33.62 16.21 -12.01
N ARG A 902 32.57 16.82 -11.43
CA ARG A 902 32.70 17.94 -10.49
C ARG A 902 31.74 17.80 -9.32
N VAL A 903 32.09 18.50 -8.25
CA VAL A 903 31.21 18.75 -7.10
C VAL A 903 31.07 20.26 -6.95
N VAL A 904 29.83 20.75 -6.99
CA VAL A 904 29.50 22.13 -6.68
C VAL A 904 29.11 22.23 -5.22
N VAL A 905 29.69 23.18 -4.51
CA VAL A 905 29.42 23.43 -3.10
C VAL A 905 29.05 24.89 -2.86
N SER A 906 28.16 25.14 -1.91
CA SER A 906 27.79 26.50 -1.49
C SER A 906 27.50 26.59 0.00
N ASP A 907 27.78 27.76 0.60
CA ASP A 907 27.34 28.14 1.95
C ASP A 907 26.10 29.07 1.92
N GLY A 908 25.46 29.20 0.75
CA GLY A 908 24.34 30.10 0.48
C GLY A 908 24.75 31.51 0.03
N LYS A 909 26.01 31.90 0.19
CA LYS A 909 26.55 33.18 -0.32
C LYS A 909 27.64 32.99 -1.36
N ARG A 910 28.56 32.06 -1.10
CA ARG A 910 29.67 31.70 -1.97
C ARG A 910 29.36 30.39 -2.66
N ILE A 911 29.86 30.24 -3.89
CA ILE A 911 29.74 29.04 -4.69
C ILE A 911 31.15 28.67 -5.15
N ALA A 912 31.48 27.40 -5.08
CA ALA A 912 32.70 26.86 -5.66
C ALA A 912 32.38 25.56 -6.40
N MET A 913 33.04 25.33 -7.53
CA MET A 913 32.98 24.08 -8.28
C MET A 913 34.40 23.51 -8.35
N ALA A 914 34.59 22.29 -7.87
CA ALA A 914 35.89 21.64 -7.81
C ALA A 914 35.83 20.19 -8.30
N GLU A 915 37.00 19.55 -8.44
CA GLU A 915 37.06 18.15 -8.86
C GLU A 915 36.59 17.20 -7.75
N ASP A 916 36.91 17.52 -6.51
CA ASP A 916 36.48 16.80 -5.31
C ASP A 916 35.87 17.72 -4.25
N LEU A 917 35.19 17.10 -3.28
CA LEU A 917 34.51 17.81 -2.20
C LEU A 917 35.49 18.61 -1.31
N GLY A 918 36.69 18.07 -1.05
CA GLY A 918 37.67 18.69 -0.16
C GLY A 918 38.29 19.96 -0.76
N GLU A 919 38.56 19.98 -2.07
CA GLU A 919 38.96 21.16 -2.82
C GLU A 919 37.85 22.22 -2.86
N GLY A 920 36.60 21.79 -3.08
CA GLY A 920 35.45 22.70 -3.07
C GLY A 920 35.27 23.39 -1.72
N LEU A 921 35.39 22.64 -0.61
CA LEU A 921 35.29 23.18 0.74
C LEU A 921 36.41 24.16 1.07
N ARG A 922 37.66 23.86 0.68
CA ARG A 922 38.80 24.79 0.83
C ARG A 922 38.55 26.09 0.06
N ALA A 923 38.11 25.99 -1.19
CA ALA A 923 37.78 27.15 -2.02
C ALA A 923 36.67 28.01 -1.41
N LEU A 924 35.67 27.38 -0.77
CA LEU A 924 34.62 28.09 -0.03
C LEU A 924 35.18 28.81 1.19
N VAL A 925 35.91 28.14 2.09
CA VAL A 925 36.38 28.72 3.35
C VAL A 925 37.41 29.82 3.13
N ASP A 926 38.39 29.61 2.25
CA ASP A 926 39.49 30.55 1.98
C ASP A 926 39.03 31.82 1.23
N GLY A 927 37.74 31.94 0.90
CA GLY A 927 37.18 33.08 0.15
C GLY A 927 37.76 33.19 -1.27
N SER A 928 38.41 32.14 -1.74
CA SER A 928 39.14 32.08 -3.01
C SER A 928 38.23 31.72 -4.18
N SER A 929 36.97 32.16 -4.18
CA SER A 929 36.03 31.90 -5.30
C SER A 929 36.52 32.48 -6.64
N LYS A 930 37.61 33.26 -6.64
CA LYS A 930 38.32 33.73 -7.83
C LYS A 930 39.48 32.84 -8.31
N LYS A 931 39.87 31.78 -7.59
CA LYS A 931 41.10 31.01 -7.87
C LYS A 931 40.97 29.50 -8.00
N ALA A 932 39.79 28.90 -7.84
CA ALA A 932 39.62 27.46 -8.01
C ALA A 932 39.12 27.08 -9.42
N VAL A 933 39.87 27.43 -10.46
CA VAL A 933 40.01 26.64 -11.70
C VAL A 933 41.44 26.84 -12.20
N TYR A 934 42.13 25.72 -12.48
CA TYR A 934 43.51 25.52 -12.98
C TYR A 934 44.53 25.01 -11.94
N LEU A 935 44.65 23.68 -11.85
CA LEU A 935 45.95 23.03 -11.87
C LEU A 935 45.88 21.87 -12.88
N ASN A 936 46.41 22.13 -14.07
CA ASN A 936 46.67 21.10 -15.07
C ASN A 936 47.91 20.31 -14.59
N ARG A 937 47.95 18.99 -14.84
CA ARG A 937 49.00 18.06 -14.36
C ARG A 937 50.41 18.33 -14.94
N ASN A 938 50.62 19.42 -15.68
CA ASN A 938 51.88 19.74 -16.35
C ASN A 938 52.72 20.83 -15.66
N ASP A 939 52.27 21.41 -14.54
CA ASP A 939 53.06 22.40 -13.78
C ASP A 939 53.81 21.76 -12.60
N LEU A 940 54.57 20.69 -12.87
CA LEU A 940 55.69 20.35 -11.99
C LEU A 940 56.88 21.22 -12.42
N PRO A 941 57.60 21.87 -11.48
CA PRO A 941 58.82 22.59 -11.83
C PRO A 941 59.81 21.62 -12.48
N PRO A 942 60.55 22.02 -13.53
CA PRO A 942 61.55 21.16 -14.13
C PRO A 942 62.58 20.77 -13.06
N ILE A 943 62.79 19.47 -12.90
CA ILE A 943 63.90 18.92 -12.14
C ILE A 943 65.18 19.52 -12.75
N LYS A 944 65.89 20.35 -11.97
CA LYS A 944 67.23 20.81 -12.33
C LYS A 944 68.12 19.59 -12.54
N ALA A 945 68.56 19.38 -13.77
CA ALA A 945 69.68 18.50 -14.05
C ALA A 945 70.91 19.03 -13.29
N ALA A 946 71.56 18.15 -12.54
CA ALA A 946 72.84 18.43 -11.93
C ALA A 946 73.90 18.56 -13.03
N ASP A 947 74.66 19.65 -13.00
CA ASP A 947 75.92 19.81 -13.70
C ASP A 947 76.86 18.64 -13.32
N GLN A 948 77.33 17.92 -14.34
CA GLN A 948 78.57 17.16 -14.28
C GLN A 948 79.60 17.91 -15.13
N SER A 949 80.47 18.64 -14.44
CA SER A 949 81.85 18.85 -14.86
C SER A 949 82.71 17.82 -14.14
N ASP A 950 83.53 17.12 -14.94
CA ASP A 950 84.52 16.07 -14.64
C ASP A 950 84.03 14.63 -14.45
#